data_AF-A0A7F8KG25-F1
#
_entry.id   AF-A0A7F8KG25-F1
#
_cell.length_a   1.000
_cell.length_b   1.000
_cell.length_c   1.000
_cell.angle_alpha   90.00
_cell.angle_beta   90.00
_cell.angle_gamma   90.00
#
_symmetry.space_group_name_H-M   'P 1'
#
loop_
_entity.id
_entity.type
_entity.pdbx_description
1 polymer ?
#
loop_
_entity_poly.entity_id
_entity_poly.type
_entity_poly.pdbx_seq_one_letter_code
_entity_poly.pdbx_strand_id
1 'polypeptide(L)'
;MLDDTRDPTPLLKEIRDDKTATIIIHANASMSHTILLKAAELGMVSAYYTYIFTNLEFSLQRMDSLVDDRVNILGFSIFNQSHAFFQEFAQSLNQSWQENCDHVPFTGPALSSALLFDAVYAVVMAVQELNRSQEIGVKPLSCGSAQIWQHGTSLMNYLRMVELEGLTGHIEFNSKGQRSNYALKILQFTRNGFRQIGQWHVADGLSMDSRLYASNVSDSLFNTTLVVTTILENPYLMLKGNHQEMEGNDRYEGFCVDMLKELAEILRFNYKIRLVGDGVYGVPEANGTWTGMVGELIARKADLAVAGLTITAEREKVIDFSKPFMTLGISILYRVHMGRRPGYFSFLDPFSPGVWLFMLLAYLAVSCVLFLVARLTPYEWYTPHPCAQGRCNLLVNQYSLGNSLWFPVGGFMQQGSTIAPRALSTRCVSGVWWAFTLIIISSYTANLAAFLTVQRMDVPIESVDDLADQTAIEYGTIHGGSSMTFFQNSRYQTYQRMWNYMYSKQPSVFVKSTEEGIARVLNSNYAFLLESTMNEYYRQRNCNLTQIGGLLDTKGYGIGMPVGSVFRDEFDLAILQLQENNRLEILKRKWWEGGKCPKEEDHRAKGLGMENIGGIFVVLICGLIVAIFMAMLEFLWTLRHSEATEVSVCQEMVSELRSIILCQDSVHPRRRRAGLPPPQPPIPEEQRRPRGTVTLSNGKLCGAGEPDQLAQRLAQEAALVARGCTHIRVCPECRRFQGLRARPSPARSEESLEWEKTTNSSEPE
;
A
#
# COMPACT_ATOMS: atom_id res chain seq x y z
N MET A 1 -50.66 -14.64 -19.89
CA MET A 1 -51.90 -13.81 -19.91
C MET A 1 -52.46 -13.78 -18.48
N LEU A 2 -53.56 -13.08 -18.21
CA LEU A 2 -54.29 -13.29 -16.95
C LEU A 2 -55.19 -14.51 -17.08
N ASP A 3 -55.31 -15.29 -16.01
CA ASP A 3 -56.24 -16.41 -15.91
C ASP A 3 -57.70 -15.93 -15.76
N ASP A 4 -58.66 -16.85 -15.80
CA ASP A 4 -60.10 -16.55 -15.66
C ASP A 4 -60.46 -15.81 -14.37
N THR A 5 -59.64 -15.93 -13.32
CA THR A 5 -59.75 -15.19 -12.05
C THR A 5 -59.49 -13.69 -12.18
N ARG A 6 -58.79 -13.27 -13.25
CA ARG A 6 -58.36 -11.89 -13.54
C ARG A 6 -57.46 -11.24 -12.49
N ASP A 7 -56.87 -12.01 -11.58
CA ASP A 7 -55.88 -11.51 -10.61
C ASP A 7 -54.48 -11.44 -11.25
N PRO A 8 -53.84 -10.25 -11.33
CA PRO A 8 -52.47 -10.13 -11.83
C PRO A 8 -51.40 -10.53 -10.80
N THR A 9 -51.75 -10.73 -9.53
CA THR A 9 -50.80 -10.99 -8.43
C THR A 9 -49.85 -12.19 -8.65
N PRO A 10 -50.27 -13.37 -9.18
CA PRO A 10 -49.33 -14.47 -9.43
C PRO A 10 -48.35 -14.15 -10.57
N LEU A 11 -48.84 -13.64 -11.70
CA LEU A 11 -48.02 -13.27 -12.86
C LEU A 11 -47.04 -12.13 -12.55
N LEU A 12 -47.44 -11.17 -11.71
CA LEU A 12 -46.53 -10.11 -11.25
C LEU A 12 -45.39 -10.65 -10.37
N LYS A 13 -45.63 -11.70 -9.56
CA LYS A 13 -44.56 -12.36 -8.80
C LYS A 13 -43.58 -13.08 -9.74
N GLU A 14 -44.08 -13.80 -10.73
CA GLU A 14 -43.28 -14.44 -11.78
C GLU A 14 -42.37 -13.41 -12.49
N ILE A 15 -42.95 -12.33 -13.02
CA ILE A 15 -42.24 -11.22 -13.70
C ILE A 15 -41.15 -10.60 -12.80
N ARG A 16 -41.44 -10.42 -11.51
CA ARG A 16 -40.51 -9.87 -10.50
C ARG A 16 -39.36 -10.84 -10.20
N ASP A 17 -39.66 -12.12 -10.09
CA ASP A 17 -38.69 -13.15 -9.71
C ASP A 17 -37.77 -13.51 -10.91
N ASP A 18 -38.29 -13.38 -12.13
CA ASP A 18 -37.55 -13.31 -13.41
C ASP A 18 -36.77 -11.98 -13.60
N LYS A 19 -36.93 -11.01 -12.68
CA LYS A 19 -36.25 -9.71 -12.66
C LYS A 19 -36.53 -8.82 -13.88
N THR A 20 -37.67 -8.99 -14.54
CA THR A 20 -38.03 -8.24 -15.76
C THR A 20 -38.39 -6.78 -15.43
N ALA A 21 -37.57 -5.84 -15.93
CA ALA A 21 -37.70 -4.41 -15.64
C ALA A 21 -38.76 -3.67 -16.50
N THR A 22 -38.96 -4.11 -17.75
CA THR A 22 -39.86 -3.43 -18.70
C THR A 22 -41.14 -4.23 -18.91
N ILE A 23 -42.28 -3.66 -18.55
CA ILE A 23 -43.59 -4.34 -18.50
C ILE A 23 -44.56 -3.63 -19.45
N ILE A 24 -44.96 -4.32 -20.51
CA ILE A 24 -45.92 -3.81 -21.51
C ILE A 24 -47.33 -4.27 -21.12
N ILE A 25 -48.24 -3.33 -20.91
CA ILE A 25 -49.62 -3.61 -20.50
C ILE A 25 -50.56 -3.38 -21.70
N HIS A 26 -51.27 -4.46 -22.06
CA HIS A 26 -52.35 -4.45 -23.04
C HIS A 26 -53.65 -4.90 -22.36
N ALA A 27 -54.38 -3.93 -21.83
CA ALA A 27 -55.65 -4.12 -21.14
C ALA A 27 -56.51 -2.86 -21.23
N ASN A 28 -57.80 -2.95 -20.87
CA ASN A 28 -58.65 -1.78 -20.71
C ASN A 28 -58.21 -0.92 -19.51
N ALA A 29 -58.75 0.30 -19.37
CA ALA A 29 -58.33 1.24 -18.33
C ALA A 29 -58.51 0.71 -16.89
N SER A 30 -59.58 -0.05 -16.61
CA SER A 30 -59.85 -0.58 -15.27
C SER A 30 -58.93 -1.74 -14.87
N MET A 31 -58.62 -2.66 -15.79
CA MET A 31 -57.62 -3.69 -15.54
C MET A 31 -56.20 -3.10 -15.50
N SER A 32 -55.92 -2.09 -16.33
CA SER A 32 -54.65 -1.34 -16.31
C SER A 32 -54.39 -0.67 -14.95
N HIS A 33 -55.41 -0.08 -14.33
CA HIS A 33 -55.36 0.41 -12.95
C HIS A 33 -55.14 -0.73 -11.93
N THR A 34 -55.92 -1.81 -12.04
CA THR A 34 -55.80 -2.99 -11.15
C THR A 34 -54.39 -3.59 -11.14
N ILE A 35 -53.75 -3.68 -12.31
CA ILE A 35 -52.37 -4.17 -12.47
C ILE A 35 -51.37 -3.26 -11.75
N LEU A 36 -51.48 -1.94 -11.90
CA LEU A 36 -50.60 -0.98 -11.19
C LEU A 36 -50.77 -1.05 -9.67
N LEU A 37 -52.00 -1.19 -9.19
CA LEU A 37 -52.29 -1.29 -7.76
C LEU A 37 -51.66 -2.56 -7.16
N LYS A 38 -51.77 -3.71 -7.85
CA LYS A 38 -51.09 -4.95 -7.42
C LYS A 38 -49.56 -4.92 -7.60
N ALA A 39 -49.06 -4.20 -8.60
CA ALA A 39 -47.62 -3.95 -8.72
C ALA A 39 -47.10 -3.11 -7.55
N ALA A 40 -47.86 -2.11 -7.07
CA ALA A 40 -47.52 -1.31 -5.90
C ALA A 40 -47.50 -2.15 -4.62
N GLU A 41 -48.52 -2.99 -4.39
CA GLU A 41 -48.56 -3.95 -3.27
C GLU A 41 -47.34 -4.90 -3.25
N LEU A 42 -46.80 -5.25 -4.42
CA LEU A 42 -45.65 -6.15 -4.58
C LEU A 42 -44.28 -5.42 -4.60
N GLY A 43 -44.25 -4.10 -4.44
CA GLY A 43 -43.01 -3.30 -4.49
C GLY A 43 -42.42 -3.11 -5.89
N MET A 44 -43.16 -3.44 -6.95
CA MET A 44 -42.75 -3.33 -8.36
C MET A 44 -42.95 -1.92 -8.94
N VAL A 45 -43.15 -0.93 -8.06
CA VAL A 45 -43.41 0.47 -8.39
C VAL A 45 -42.24 1.27 -7.78
N SER A 46 -41.09 1.17 -8.44
CA SER A 46 -39.82 1.84 -8.08
C SER A 46 -39.04 2.24 -9.34
N ALA A 47 -37.96 3.00 -9.17
CA ALA A 47 -37.11 3.55 -10.25
C ALA A 47 -36.67 2.53 -11.33
N TYR A 48 -36.59 1.26 -10.95
CA TYR A 48 -36.10 0.18 -11.80
C TYR A 48 -37.15 -0.41 -12.75
N TYR A 49 -38.41 -0.03 -12.64
CA TYR A 49 -39.49 -0.54 -13.49
C TYR A 49 -39.98 0.51 -14.49
N THR A 50 -40.16 0.07 -15.74
CA THR A 50 -40.75 0.87 -16.82
C THR A 50 -42.05 0.21 -17.29
N TYR A 51 -43.17 0.91 -17.17
CA TYR A 51 -44.49 0.43 -17.60
C TYR A 51 -44.92 1.12 -18.90
N ILE A 52 -45.35 0.34 -19.90
CA ILE A 52 -45.78 0.86 -21.21
C ILE A 52 -47.23 0.47 -21.45
N PHE A 53 -48.15 1.44 -21.39
CA PHE A 53 -49.57 1.25 -21.63
C PHE A 53 -49.91 1.41 -23.10
N THR A 54 -50.42 0.34 -23.70
CA THR A 54 -50.79 0.30 -25.13
C THR A 54 -52.21 0.82 -25.40
N ASN A 55 -53.01 1.11 -24.37
CA ASN A 55 -54.33 1.73 -24.54
C ASN A 55 -54.16 3.20 -24.94
N LEU A 56 -54.83 3.61 -26.02
CA LEU A 56 -54.87 4.99 -26.54
C LEU A 56 -55.65 5.96 -25.63
N GLU A 57 -56.30 5.45 -24.59
CA GLU A 57 -57.00 6.23 -23.55
C GLU A 57 -56.09 6.59 -22.36
N PHE A 58 -54.78 6.34 -22.41
CA PHE A 58 -53.86 6.52 -21.28
C PHE A 58 -53.96 7.91 -20.61
N SER A 59 -54.19 8.97 -21.38
CA SER A 59 -54.42 10.35 -20.88
C SER A 59 -55.65 10.54 -19.98
N LEU A 60 -56.55 9.54 -19.91
CA LEU A 60 -57.78 9.53 -19.11
C LEU A 60 -57.69 8.56 -17.92
N GLN A 61 -56.65 7.74 -17.85
CA GLN A 61 -56.49 6.76 -16.78
C GLN A 61 -56.09 7.47 -15.49
N ARG A 62 -56.95 7.42 -14.47
CA ARG A 62 -56.60 7.92 -13.13
C ARG A 62 -55.44 7.09 -12.58
N MET A 63 -54.29 7.74 -12.40
CA MET A 63 -53.18 7.22 -11.61
C MET A 63 -53.34 7.78 -10.20
N ASP A 64 -53.60 6.93 -9.22
CA ASP A 64 -53.69 7.34 -7.82
C ASP A 64 -52.30 7.67 -7.26
N SER A 65 -52.24 8.46 -6.18
CA SER A 65 -51.00 8.90 -5.52
C SER A 65 -50.26 7.80 -4.74
N LEU A 66 -50.43 6.55 -5.15
CA LEU A 66 -49.74 5.34 -4.68
C LEU A 66 -48.51 5.00 -5.54
N VAL A 67 -48.37 5.64 -6.70
CA VAL A 67 -47.18 5.53 -7.56
C VAL A 67 -46.07 6.41 -6.99
N ASP A 68 -44.93 5.81 -6.65
CA ASP A 68 -43.69 6.52 -6.30
C ASP A 68 -43.24 7.38 -7.50
N ASP A 69 -42.88 8.66 -7.25
CA ASP A 69 -42.48 9.64 -8.29
C ASP A 69 -41.35 9.13 -9.21
N ARG A 70 -40.62 8.09 -8.80
CA ARG A 70 -39.49 7.49 -9.51
C ARG A 70 -39.87 6.55 -10.67
N VAL A 71 -41.12 6.12 -10.82
CA VAL A 71 -41.48 5.08 -11.82
C VAL A 71 -41.69 5.65 -13.22
N ASN A 72 -41.01 5.08 -14.22
CA ASN A 72 -41.21 5.45 -15.62
C ASN A 72 -42.49 4.80 -16.18
N ILE A 73 -43.61 5.51 -16.09
CA ILE A 73 -44.89 5.10 -16.68
C ILE A 73 -45.13 5.88 -17.97
N LEU A 74 -45.21 5.14 -19.09
CA LEU A 74 -45.39 5.63 -20.45
C LEU A 74 -46.70 5.11 -21.05
N GLY A 75 -47.29 5.85 -21.98
CA GLY A 75 -48.43 5.38 -22.76
C GLY A 75 -48.79 6.30 -23.92
N PHE A 76 -49.79 5.89 -24.70
CA PHE A 76 -50.16 6.56 -25.94
C PHE A 76 -51.50 7.29 -25.82
N SER A 77 -51.66 8.40 -26.54
CA SER A 77 -52.93 9.12 -26.66
C SER A 77 -53.16 9.61 -28.08
N ILE A 78 -54.39 9.44 -28.58
CA ILE A 78 -54.81 9.92 -29.90
C ILE A 78 -55.65 11.21 -29.83
N PHE A 79 -55.92 11.73 -28.62
CA PHE A 79 -56.84 12.85 -28.44
C PHE A 79 -56.24 14.21 -28.86
N ASN A 80 -57.00 14.96 -29.66
CA ASN A 80 -56.72 16.33 -30.06
C ASN A 80 -57.37 17.33 -29.08
N GLN A 81 -56.81 17.46 -27.87
CA GLN A 81 -57.28 18.40 -26.83
C GLN A 81 -57.29 19.87 -27.29
N SER A 82 -56.54 20.20 -28.34
CA SER A 82 -56.47 21.50 -29.01
C SER A 82 -57.59 21.76 -30.03
N HIS A 83 -58.42 20.75 -30.35
CA HIS A 83 -59.57 20.92 -31.25
C HIS A 83 -60.67 21.74 -30.57
N ALA A 84 -61.25 22.72 -31.28
CA ALA A 84 -62.17 23.71 -30.71
C ALA A 84 -63.34 23.09 -29.93
N PHE A 85 -63.99 22.08 -30.51
CA PHE A 85 -65.14 21.40 -29.89
C PHE A 85 -64.76 20.41 -28.77
N PHE A 86 -63.47 20.16 -28.49
CA PHE A 86 -63.06 19.14 -27.52
C PHE A 86 -63.51 19.46 -26.09
N GLN A 87 -63.41 20.72 -25.66
CA GLN A 87 -63.83 21.12 -24.32
C GLN A 87 -65.36 21.06 -24.15
N GLU A 88 -66.11 21.53 -25.15
CA GLU A 88 -67.58 21.49 -25.15
C GLU A 88 -68.10 20.05 -25.14
N PHE A 89 -67.52 19.18 -25.98
CA PHE A 89 -67.81 17.74 -26.01
C PHE A 89 -67.55 17.06 -24.65
N ALA A 90 -66.40 17.32 -24.03
CA ALA A 90 -66.07 16.77 -22.72
C ALA A 90 -66.98 17.30 -21.60
N GLN A 91 -67.40 18.57 -21.65
CA GLN A 91 -68.35 19.16 -20.70
C GLN A 91 -69.77 18.59 -20.87
N SER A 92 -70.24 18.47 -22.11
CA SER A 92 -71.56 17.89 -22.43
C SER A 92 -71.65 16.43 -22.00
N LEU A 93 -70.61 15.63 -22.25
CA LEU A 93 -70.53 14.25 -21.74
C LEU A 93 -70.51 14.18 -20.22
N ASN A 94 -69.81 15.10 -19.54
CA ASN A 94 -69.78 15.16 -18.07
C ASN A 94 -71.15 15.51 -17.48
N GLN A 95 -71.89 16.43 -18.10
CA GLN A 95 -73.27 16.77 -17.70
C GLN A 95 -74.21 15.57 -17.89
N SER A 96 -74.23 14.97 -19.09
CA SER A 96 -75.05 13.79 -19.37
C SER A 96 -74.69 12.58 -18.50
N TRP A 97 -73.40 12.44 -18.12
CA TRP A 97 -72.96 11.44 -17.15
C TRP A 97 -73.52 11.71 -15.74
N GLN A 98 -73.48 12.95 -15.25
CA GLN A 98 -74.04 13.33 -13.95
C GLN A 98 -75.57 13.17 -13.89
N GLU A 99 -76.28 13.35 -15.02
CA GLU A 99 -77.73 13.14 -15.11
C GLU A 99 -78.14 11.65 -15.12
N ASN A 100 -77.27 10.75 -15.60
CA ASN A 100 -77.62 9.33 -15.82
C ASN A 100 -76.86 8.32 -14.94
N CYS A 101 -75.75 8.72 -14.30
CA CYS A 101 -74.87 7.82 -13.54
C CYS A 101 -74.69 8.31 -12.10
N ASP A 102 -75.56 7.82 -11.23
CA ASP A 102 -75.46 8.04 -9.79
C ASP A 102 -74.09 7.58 -9.25
N HIS A 103 -73.43 8.47 -8.52
CA HIS A 103 -72.27 8.21 -7.65
C HIS A 103 -70.93 7.79 -8.33
N VAL A 104 -70.83 7.69 -9.67
CA VAL A 104 -69.56 7.36 -10.36
C VAL A 104 -68.89 8.63 -10.94
N PRO A 105 -67.67 9.00 -10.54
CA PRO A 105 -67.00 10.20 -11.06
C PRO A 105 -66.60 10.03 -12.54
N PHE A 106 -66.93 11.00 -13.37
CA PHE A 106 -66.57 11.04 -14.80
C PHE A 106 -65.04 11.04 -14.98
N THR A 107 -64.51 10.04 -15.70
CA THR A 107 -63.07 9.88 -15.97
C THR A 107 -62.59 10.57 -17.25
N GLY A 108 -63.50 11.15 -18.02
CA GLY A 108 -63.22 11.76 -19.32
C GLY A 108 -63.91 11.04 -20.50
N PRO A 109 -63.84 11.61 -21.71
CA PRO A 109 -64.50 11.05 -22.89
C PRO A 109 -63.80 9.77 -23.37
N ALA A 110 -64.44 8.61 -23.21
CA ALA A 110 -63.96 7.34 -23.75
C ALA A 110 -63.66 7.43 -25.25
N LEU A 111 -62.66 6.67 -25.73
CA LEU A 111 -62.22 6.76 -27.13
C LEU A 111 -63.32 6.35 -28.11
N SER A 112 -64.17 5.39 -27.73
CA SER A 112 -65.37 5.01 -28.49
C SER A 112 -66.32 6.18 -28.72
N SER A 113 -66.51 7.07 -27.73
CA SER A 113 -67.35 8.26 -27.85
C SER A 113 -66.75 9.31 -28.78
N ALA A 114 -65.44 9.54 -28.71
CA ALA A 114 -64.76 10.47 -29.61
C ALA A 114 -64.72 9.96 -31.06
N LEU A 115 -64.47 8.65 -31.26
CA LEU A 115 -64.56 8.02 -32.57
C LEU A 115 -65.99 8.03 -33.14
N LEU A 116 -67.03 7.94 -32.29
CA LEU A 116 -68.42 8.06 -32.72
C LEU A 116 -68.74 9.49 -33.18
N PHE A 117 -68.28 10.51 -32.45
CA PHE A 117 -68.41 11.92 -32.87
C PHE A 117 -67.71 12.14 -34.22
N ASP A 118 -66.44 11.75 -34.34
CA ASP A 118 -65.65 11.89 -35.55
C ASP A 118 -66.28 11.13 -36.74
N ALA A 119 -66.84 9.94 -36.51
CA ALA A 119 -67.53 9.15 -37.53
C ALA A 119 -68.85 9.80 -38.02
N VAL A 120 -69.60 10.46 -37.14
CA VAL A 120 -70.81 11.20 -37.55
C VAL A 120 -70.43 12.36 -38.48
N TYR A 121 -69.39 13.12 -38.16
CA TYR A 121 -68.91 14.20 -39.05
C TYR A 121 -68.39 13.66 -40.38
N ALA A 122 -67.64 12.56 -40.39
CA ALA A 122 -67.19 11.92 -41.64
C ALA A 122 -68.35 11.45 -42.53
N VAL A 123 -69.41 10.87 -41.96
CA VAL A 123 -70.62 10.48 -42.70
C VAL A 123 -71.38 11.72 -43.22
N VAL A 124 -71.51 12.78 -42.41
CA VAL A 124 -72.16 14.03 -42.83
C VAL A 124 -71.42 14.67 -44.01
N MET A 125 -70.09 14.75 -43.97
CA MET A 125 -69.27 15.26 -45.08
C MET A 125 -69.51 14.46 -46.38
N ALA A 126 -69.41 13.12 -46.30
CA ALA A 126 -69.58 12.25 -47.47
C ALA A 126 -71.01 12.30 -48.06
N VAL A 127 -72.04 12.47 -47.21
CA VAL A 127 -73.43 12.65 -47.66
C VAL A 127 -73.63 14.04 -48.27
N GLN A 128 -72.97 15.09 -47.77
CA GLN A 128 -73.04 16.44 -48.35
C GLN A 128 -72.44 16.47 -49.77
N GLU A 129 -71.25 15.89 -49.99
CA GLU A 129 -70.64 15.82 -51.33
C GLU A 129 -71.39 14.89 -52.30
N LEU A 130 -71.98 13.81 -51.80
CA LEU A 130 -72.93 13.01 -52.59
C LEU A 130 -74.16 13.86 -52.99
N ASN A 131 -74.72 14.66 -52.09
CA ASN A 131 -75.90 15.48 -52.37
C ASN A 131 -75.60 16.69 -53.28
N ARG A 132 -74.34 17.13 -53.36
CA ARG A 132 -73.87 18.11 -54.35
C ARG A 132 -73.73 17.54 -55.76
N SER A 133 -73.66 16.22 -55.91
CA SER A 133 -73.37 15.53 -57.18
C SER A 133 -74.52 14.68 -57.70
N GLN A 134 -75.41 14.18 -56.84
CA GLN A 134 -76.51 13.27 -57.17
C GLN A 134 -77.72 13.57 -56.26
N GLU A 135 -78.94 13.59 -56.82
CA GLU A 135 -80.17 13.69 -56.00
C GLU A 135 -80.34 12.41 -55.17
N ILE A 136 -80.29 12.53 -53.84
CA ILE A 136 -80.28 11.38 -52.92
C ILE A 136 -81.71 10.87 -52.68
N GLY A 137 -82.09 9.79 -53.36
CA GLY A 137 -83.33 9.06 -53.09
C GLY A 137 -83.18 8.01 -52.00
N VAL A 138 -83.86 8.18 -50.85
CA VAL A 138 -83.95 7.14 -49.81
C VAL A 138 -84.93 6.05 -50.25
N LYS A 139 -84.46 4.80 -50.32
CA LYS A 139 -85.28 3.63 -50.68
C LYS A 139 -85.19 2.54 -49.60
N PRO A 140 -86.31 2.05 -49.05
CA PRO A 140 -86.28 0.89 -48.16
C PRO A 140 -85.88 -0.38 -48.93
N LEU A 141 -85.04 -1.21 -48.32
CA LEU A 141 -84.53 -2.48 -48.87
C LEU A 141 -84.75 -3.61 -47.86
N SER A 142 -84.79 -4.84 -48.36
CA SER A 142 -84.89 -6.05 -47.52
C SER A 142 -83.65 -6.92 -47.70
N CYS A 143 -83.08 -7.39 -46.58
CA CYS A 143 -81.91 -8.27 -46.56
C CYS A 143 -82.15 -9.63 -47.27
N GLY A 144 -83.41 -10.02 -47.46
CA GLY A 144 -83.80 -11.20 -48.27
C GLY A 144 -83.80 -10.95 -49.79
N SER A 145 -83.36 -9.78 -50.25
CA SER A 145 -83.35 -9.40 -51.67
C SER A 145 -81.98 -8.90 -52.11
N ALA A 146 -81.55 -9.26 -53.32
CA ALA A 146 -80.29 -8.79 -53.92
C ALA A 146 -80.36 -7.35 -54.47
N GLN A 147 -81.33 -6.54 -54.03
CA GLN A 147 -81.46 -5.15 -54.47
C GLN A 147 -80.52 -4.25 -53.67
N ILE A 148 -79.50 -3.71 -54.34
CA ILE A 148 -78.60 -2.70 -53.75
C ILE A 148 -79.18 -1.28 -53.88
N TRP A 149 -78.75 -0.38 -53.00
CA TRP A 149 -79.02 1.05 -53.13
C TRP A 149 -78.05 1.65 -54.17
N GLN A 150 -78.58 2.34 -55.18
CA GLN A 150 -77.79 2.74 -56.36
C GLN A 150 -76.65 3.71 -56.04
N HIS A 151 -76.80 4.55 -55.01
CA HIS A 151 -75.76 5.49 -54.57
C HIS A 151 -74.79 4.91 -53.54
N GLY A 152 -74.94 3.64 -53.13
CA GLY A 152 -74.13 3.04 -52.06
C GLY A 152 -72.63 2.95 -52.38
N THR A 153 -72.28 2.69 -53.64
CA THR A 153 -70.89 2.73 -54.12
C THR A 153 -70.38 4.16 -54.23
N SER A 154 -71.20 5.12 -54.67
CA SER A 154 -70.88 6.55 -54.66
C SER A 154 -70.55 7.03 -53.25
N LEU A 155 -71.42 6.73 -52.27
CA LEU A 155 -71.23 7.11 -50.87
C LEU A 155 -69.95 6.49 -50.28
N MET A 156 -69.65 5.22 -50.58
CA MET A 156 -68.43 4.56 -50.13
C MET A 156 -67.16 5.19 -50.74
N ASN A 157 -67.24 5.71 -51.97
CA ASN A 157 -66.13 6.46 -52.57
C ASN A 157 -65.98 7.84 -51.91
N TYR A 158 -67.07 8.58 -51.66
CA TYR A 158 -67.02 9.85 -50.94
C TYR A 158 -66.49 9.68 -49.51
N LEU A 159 -66.91 8.64 -48.77
CA LEU A 159 -66.39 8.30 -47.44
C LEU A 159 -64.87 8.05 -47.44
N ARG A 160 -64.32 7.49 -48.52
CA ARG A 160 -62.87 7.29 -48.68
C ARG A 160 -62.11 8.55 -49.12
N MET A 161 -62.82 9.59 -49.54
CA MET A 161 -62.29 10.91 -49.89
C MET A 161 -62.52 11.94 -48.77
N VAL A 162 -63.00 11.51 -47.60
CA VAL A 162 -63.11 12.38 -46.41
C VAL A 162 -61.71 12.63 -45.85
N GLU A 163 -61.34 13.90 -45.84
CA GLU A 163 -60.23 14.47 -45.09
C GLU A 163 -60.83 15.46 -44.07
N LEU A 164 -60.60 15.27 -42.76
CA LEU A 164 -61.03 16.21 -41.72
C LEU A 164 -60.15 16.16 -40.46
N GLU A 165 -60.15 17.24 -39.69
CA GLU A 165 -59.65 17.25 -38.31
C GLU A 165 -60.77 16.92 -37.34
N GLY A 166 -60.58 15.90 -36.50
CA GLY A 166 -61.54 15.48 -35.48
C GLY A 166 -61.01 15.60 -34.05
N LEU A 167 -61.80 15.12 -33.10
CA LEU A 167 -61.41 14.96 -31.69
C LEU A 167 -60.25 13.97 -31.51
N THR A 168 -60.05 13.07 -32.47
CA THR A 168 -58.90 12.17 -32.55
C THR A 168 -57.82 12.66 -33.55
N GLY A 169 -57.84 13.94 -33.94
CA GLY A 169 -56.89 14.54 -34.89
C GLY A 169 -57.19 14.21 -36.36
N HIS A 170 -56.17 14.25 -37.21
CA HIS A 170 -56.29 14.08 -38.66
C HIS A 170 -56.92 12.74 -39.07
N ILE A 171 -58.00 12.81 -39.86
CA ILE A 171 -58.76 11.66 -40.35
C ILE A 171 -58.72 11.68 -41.88
N GLU A 172 -58.01 10.70 -42.43
CA GLU A 172 -57.89 10.36 -43.84
C GLU A 172 -58.12 8.83 -43.98
N PHE A 173 -58.63 8.36 -45.12
CA PHE A 173 -58.87 6.93 -45.35
C PHE A 173 -58.16 6.39 -46.59
N ASN A 174 -57.49 5.25 -46.43
CA ASN A 174 -56.84 4.57 -47.55
C ASN A 174 -57.88 3.89 -48.49
N SER A 175 -57.41 3.37 -49.62
CA SER A 175 -58.24 2.71 -50.64
C SER A 175 -59.04 1.48 -50.15
N LYS A 176 -58.74 0.95 -48.96
CA LYS A 176 -59.51 -0.14 -48.31
C LYS A 176 -60.57 0.38 -47.34
N GLY A 177 -60.53 1.67 -46.95
CA GLY A 177 -61.37 2.27 -45.91
C GLY A 177 -60.77 2.16 -44.50
N GLN A 178 -59.45 1.97 -44.38
CA GLN A 178 -58.75 2.02 -43.09
C GLN A 178 -58.13 3.40 -42.92
N ARG A 179 -58.12 3.94 -41.69
CA ARG A 179 -57.54 5.27 -41.41
C ARG A 179 -56.04 5.30 -41.72
N SER A 180 -55.63 6.24 -42.56
CA SER A 180 -54.23 6.58 -42.87
C SER A 180 -53.79 7.83 -42.09
N ASN A 181 -52.51 8.18 -42.22
CA ASN A 181 -52.01 9.55 -41.95
C ASN A 181 -52.39 10.13 -40.57
N TYR A 182 -52.32 9.31 -39.52
CA TYR A 182 -52.65 9.70 -38.15
C TYR A 182 -51.40 9.78 -37.26
N ALA A 183 -51.46 10.63 -36.24
CA ALA A 183 -50.41 10.78 -35.24
C ALA A 183 -50.85 10.23 -33.87
N LEU A 184 -49.91 9.62 -33.14
CA LEU A 184 -50.08 9.20 -31.75
C LEU A 184 -49.15 10.05 -30.87
N LYS A 185 -49.69 10.65 -29.82
CA LYS A 185 -48.91 11.38 -28.81
C LYS A 185 -48.36 10.38 -27.80
N ILE A 186 -47.08 10.51 -27.46
CA ILE A 186 -46.43 9.69 -26.43
C ILE A 186 -46.38 10.51 -25.15
N LEU A 187 -47.00 9.97 -24.10
CA LEU A 187 -47.15 10.62 -22.81
C LEU A 187 -46.35 9.87 -21.74
N GLN A 188 -45.64 10.61 -20.90
CA GLN A 188 -45.10 10.15 -19.64
C GLN A 188 -46.03 10.62 -18.52
N PHE A 189 -46.36 9.75 -17.58
CA PHE A 189 -47.01 10.17 -16.34
C PHE A 189 -45.97 10.79 -15.40
N THR A 190 -46.31 11.92 -14.79
CA THR A 190 -45.48 12.63 -13.81
C THR A 190 -46.35 13.12 -12.66
N ARG A 191 -45.75 13.53 -11.55
CA ARG A 191 -46.47 14.14 -10.40
C ARG A 191 -47.37 15.32 -10.77
N ASN A 192 -47.02 16.05 -11.83
CA ASN A 192 -47.78 17.20 -12.35
C ASN A 192 -48.84 16.79 -13.40
N GLY A 193 -49.10 15.49 -13.57
CA GLY A 193 -49.99 14.93 -14.58
C GLY A 193 -49.23 14.36 -15.80
N PHE A 194 -49.97 14.10 -16.87
CA PHE A 194 -49.41 13.57 -18.12
C PHE A 194 -48.64 14.66 -18.89
N ARG A 195 -47.38 14.38 -19.21
CA ARG A 195 -46.51 15.23 -20.03
C ARG A 195 -46.30 14.56 -21.39
N GLN A 196 -46.53 15.27 -22.49
CA GLN A 196 -46.13 14.78 -23.80
C GLN A 196 -44.60 14.83 -23.94
N ILE A 197 -44.00 13.71 -24.34
CA ILE A 197 -42.55 13.56 -24.55
C ILE A 197 -42.15 13.33 -26.00
N GLY A 198 -43.13 13.00 -26.85
CA GLY A 198 -42.93 12.76 -28.27
C GLY A 198 -44.23 12.57 -29.05
N GLN A 199 -44.07 12.28 -30.33
CA GLN A 199 -45.10 12.01 -31.32
C GLN A 199 -44.62 10.88 -32.21
N TRP A 200 -45.49 9.90 -32.47
CA TRP A 200 -45.29 8.92 -33.53
C TRP A 200 -46.23 9.23 -34.69
N HIS A 201 -45.72 9.26 -35.92
CA HIS A 201 -46.49 9.48 -37.14
C HIS A 201 -46.36 8.29 -38.10
N VAL A 202 -47.43 7.97 -38.83
CA VAL A 202 -47.47 6.82 -39.75
C VAL A 202 -46.43 6.92 -40.87
N ALA A 203 -46.09 8.12 -41.33
CA ALA A 203 -45.08 8.34 -42.39
C ALA A 203 -43.66 8.52 -41.82
N ASP A 204 -43.49 9.41 -40.84
CA ASP A 204 -42.17 9.87 -40.37
C ASP A 204 -41.61 9.04 -39.20
N GLY A 205 -42.41 8.13 -38.63
CA GLY A 205 -42.02 7.31 -37.49
C GLY A 205 -41.99 8.09 -36.18
N LEU A 206 -40.96 7.86 -35.35
CA LEU A 206 -40.86 8.39 -33.99
C LEU A 206 -40.11 9.72 -33.93
N SER A 207 -40.78 10.76 -33.45
CA SER A 207 -40.19 12.06 -33.12
C SER A 207 -40.27 12.31 -31.60
N MET A 208 -39.14 12.56 -30.95
CA MET A 208 -39.05 12.84 -29.51
C MET A 208 -38.57 14.27 -29.28
N ASP A 209 -39.07 14.95 -28.23
CA ASP A 209 -38.55 16.27 -27.86
C ASP A 209 -37.14 16.10 -27.27
N SER A 210 -36.13 16.47 -28.06
CA SER A 210 -34.71 16.29 -27.75
C SER A 210 -34.25 17.05 -26.50
N ARG A 211 -35.01 18.05 -26.04
CA ARG A 211 -34.73 18.80 -24.81
C ARG A 211 -34.93 17.98 -23.54
N LEU A 212 -35.63 16.84 -23.62
CA LEU A 212 -35.97 16.03 -22.45
C LEU A 212 -34.87 15.02 -22.06
N TYR A 213 -34.17 14.45 -23.04
CA TYR A 213 -33.17 13.41 -22.77
C TYR A 213 -31.86 13.94 -22.17
N ALA A 214 -31.47 15.17 -22.52
CA ALA A 214 -30.17 15.73 -22.12
C ALA A 214 -30.11 16.30 -20.68
N SER A 215 -31.25 16.57 -20.04
CA SER A 215 -31.30 17.12 -18.66
C SER A 215 -31.63 16.05 -17.61
N ASN A 216 -32.45 15.06 -17.98
CA ASN A 216 -33.09 14.18 -17.02
C ASN A 216 -32.14 13.21 -16.28
N VAL A 217 -30.96 12.88 -16.83
CA VAL A 217 -30.04 11.93 -16.16
C VAL A 217 -29.38 12.59 -14.95
N SER A 218 -28.76 13.75 -15.13
CA SER A 218 -28.16 14.54 -14.05
C SER A 218 -29.18 15.01 -13.00
N ASP A 219 -30.40 15.36 -13.43
CA ASP A 219 -31.48 15.74 -12.51
C ASP A 219 -32.08 14.52 -11.77
N SER A 220 -31.89 13.29 -12.24
CA SER A 220 -32.50 12.08 -11.65
C SER A 220 -31.93 11.69 -10.28
N LEU A 221 -30.67 12.03 -10.00
CA LEU A 221 -30.03 11.76 -8.70
C LEU A 221 -30.36 12.84 -7.66
N PHE A 222 -30.68 14.06 -8.10
CA PHE A 222 -30.80 15.24 -7.25
C PHE A 222 -31.84 15.03 -6.14
N ASN A 223 -31.40 15.10 -4.88
CA ASN A 223 -32.21 14.92 -3.67
C ASN A 223 -32.85 13.51 -3.50
N THR A 224 -32.54 12.52 -4.35
CA THR A 224 -32.96 11.12 -4.12
C THR A 224 -32.22 10.53 -2.93
N THR A 225 -32.81 9.53 -2.25
CA THR A 225 -32.16 8.84 -1.12
C THR A 225 -31.80 7.41 -1.49
N LEU A 226 -30.50 7.15 -1.67
CA LEU A 226 -29.96 5.82 -2.00
C LEU A 226 -29.63 5.00 -0.74
N VAL A 227 -29.98 3.72 -0.74
CA VAL A 227 -29.62 2.76 0.31
C VAL A 227 -28.26 2.15 -0.01
N VAL A 228 -27.27 2.43 0.84
CA VAL A 228 -25.89 1.95 0.65
C VAL A 228 -25.63 0.79 1.60
N THR A 229 -25.42 -0.41 1.05
CA THR A 229 -24.97 -1.57 1.83
C THR A 229 -23.44 -1.55 1.97
N THR A 230 -22.95 -1.99 3.13
CA THR A 230 -21.53 -1.96 3.49
C THR A 230 -21.24 -2.93 4.65
N ILE A 231 -19.96 -3.14 4.96
CA ILE A 231 -19.46 -4.09 5.96
C ILE A 231 -18.50 -3.37 6.91
N LEU A 232 -18.51 -3.74 8.20
CA LEU A 232 -17.56 -3.20 9.18
C LEU A 232 -16.16 -3.77 8.92
N GLU A 233 -15.23 -2.90 8.52
CA GLU A 233 -13.86 -3.25 8.18
C GLU A 233 -12.93 -2.04 8.35
N ASN A 234 -11.85 -2.19 9.10
CA ASN A 234 -10.93 -1.09 9.40
C ASN A 234 -9.94 -0.87 8.23
N PRO A 235 -9.77 0.35 7.67
CA PRO A 235 -10.40 1.63 8.00
C PRO A 235 -11.52 2.05 7.04
N TYR A 236 -12.05 1.14 6.23
CA TYR A 236 -13.08 1.44 5.23
C TYR A 236 -14.39 1.91 5.88
N LEU A 237 -14.85 1.18 6.90
CA LEU A 237 -16.02 1.51 7.72
C LEU A 237 -15.80 1.05 9.17
N MET A 238 -15.84 2.01 10.09
CA MET A 238 -15.64 1.83 11.52
C MET A 238 -16.82 2.46 12.28
N LEU A 239 -17.10 1.96 13.49
CA LEU A 239 -18.02 2.61 14.43
C LEU A 239 -17.26 3.69 15.22
N LYS A 240 -17.83 4.90 15.31
CA LYS A 240 -17.27 5.96 16.17
C LYS A 240 -17.31 5.55 17.64
N GLY A 241 -16.37 6.06 18.43
CA GLY A 241 -16.32 5.79 19.88
C GLY A 241 -17.62 6.13 20.63
N ASN A 242 -18.40 7.10 20.14
CA ASN A 242 -19.70 7.50 20.70
C ASN A 242 -20.91 7.06 19.84
N HIS A 243 -20.80 5.98 19.06
CA HIS A 243 -21.86 5.50 18.14
C HIS A 243 -23.24 5.19 18.77
N GLN A 244 -23.35 5.20 20.10
CA GLN A 244 -24.60 4.98 20.84
C GLN A 244 -25.40 6.29 21.07
N GLU A 245 -24.73 7.44 21.03
CA GLU A 245 -25.32 8.78 21.21
C GLU A 245 -25.72 9.43 19.88
N MET A 246 -25.32 8.80 18.77
CA MET A 246 -25.44 9.31 17.40
C MET A 246 -26.47 8.49 16.64
N GLU A 247 -27.23 9.10 15.72
CA GLU A 247 -28.22 8.40 14.89
C GLU A 247 -27.81 8.33 13.41
N GLY A 248 -28.54 7.53 12.63
CA GLY A 248 -28.41 7.47 11.17
C GLY A 248 -27.00 7.09 10.68
N ASN A 249 -26.46 7.91 9.78
CA ASN A 249 -25.15 7.75 9.13
C ASN A 249 -24.00 8.18 10.05
N ASP A 250 -24.21 9.16 10.92
CA ASP A 250 -23.15 9.80 11.71
C ASP A 250 -22.54 8.91 12.79
N ARG A 251 -23.09 7.71 13.00
CA ARG A 251 -22.50 6.63 13.82
C ARG A 251 -21.22 6.03 13.22
N TYR A 252 -21.01 6.18 11.92
CA TYR A 252 -19.90 5.57 11.18
C TYR A 252 -18.82 6.59 10.81
N GLU A 253 -17.59 6.10 10.68
CA GLU A 253 -16.45 6.84 10.12
C GLU A 253 -15.55 5.89 9.32
N GLY A 254 -14.66 6.43 8.50
CA GLY A 254 -13.75 5.64 7.67
C GLY A 254 -13.64 6.16 6.23
N PHE A 255 -12.74 5.53 5.45
CA PHE A 255 -12.46 5.92 4.07
C PHE A 255 -13.71 5.91 3.19
N CYS A 256 -14.53 4.86 3.28
CA CYS A 256 -15.76 4.77 2.48
C CYS A 256 -16.81 5.80 2.90
N VAL A 257 -16.82 6.25 4.16
CA VAL A 257 -17.76 7.27 4.65
C VAL A 257 -17.39 8.65 4.11
N ASP A 258 -16.11 9.02 4.16
CA ASP A 258 -15.63 10.28 3.57
C ASP A 258 -15.81 10.28 2.04
N MET A 259 -15.44 9.18 1.36
CA MET A 259 -15.58 9.06 -0.10
C MET A 259 -17.04 9.15 -0.54
N LEU A 260 -17.96 8.47 0.16
CA LEU A 260 -19.40 8.55 -0.11
C LEU A 260 -19.94 9.96 0.12
N LYS A 261 -19.39 10.70 1.08
CA LYS A 261 -19.74 12.11 1.31
C LYS A 261 -19.28 13.02 0.17
N GLU A 262 -18.04 12.87 -0.31
CA GLU A 262 -17.55 13.67 -1.45
C GLU A 262 -18.34 13.35 -2.74
N LEU A 263 -18.68 12.08 -2.97
CA LEU A 263 -19.56 11.66 -4.06
C LEU A 263 -20.97 12.26 -3.94
N ALA A 264 -21.54 12.30 -2.73
CA ALA A 264 -22.83 12.93 -2.46
C ALA A 264 -22.81 14.46 -2.63
N GLU A 265 -21.69 15.13 -2.33
CA GLU A 265 -21.52 16.57 -2.57
C GLU A 265 -21.39 16.90 -4.08
N ILE A 266 -20.76 16.02 -4.88
CA ILE A 266 -20.67 16.15 -6.34
C ILE A 266 -22.02 15.85 -7.01
N LEU A 267 -22.58 14.65 -6.78
CA LEU A 267 -23.76 14.12 -7.48
C LEU A 267 -25.11 14.51 -6.81
N ARG A 268 -25.06 15.17 -5.66
CA ARG A 268 -26.22 15.76 -4.94
C ARG A 268 -27.35 14.78 -4.57
N PHE A 269 -27.01 13.52 -4.33
CA PHE A 269 -27.90 12.52 -3.74
C PHE A 269 -27.79 12.49 -2.20
N ASN A 270 -28.90 12.17 -1.53
CA ASN A 270 -28.91 11.76 -0.14
C ASN A 270 -28.62 10.26 -0.05
N TYR A 271 -28.08 9.78 1.08
CA TYR A 271 -27.83 8.35 1.27
C TYR A 271 -28.16 7.87 2.69
N LYS A 272 -28.40 6.57 2.82
CA LYS A 272 -28.57 5.88 4.10
C LYS A 272 -27.66 4.66 4.17
N ILE A 273 -26.70 4.69 5.10
CA ILE A 273 -25.77 3.58 5.35
C ILE A 273 -26.51 2.44 6.06
N ARG A 274 -26.38 1.23 5.53
CA ARG A 274 -26.90 -0.02 6.08
C ARG A 274 -25.76 -1.04 6.17
N LEU A 275 -25.65 -1.74 7.30
CA LEU A 275 -24.78 -2.91 7.40
C LEU A 275 -25.43 -4.11 6.74
N VAL A 276 -24.65 -4.85 5.96
CA VAL A 276 -25.03 -6.11 5.32
C VAL A 276 -25.52 -7.14 6.34
N GLY A 277 -26.64 -7.82 6.06
CA GLY A 277 -27.35 -8.62 7.06
C GLY A 277 -26.64 -9.87 7.59
N ASP A 278 -25.68 -10.44 6.85
CA ASP A 278 -24.96 -11.69 7.18
C ASP A 278 -23.46 -11.50 7.47
N GLY A 279 -22.95 -10.27 7.33
CA GLY A 279 -21.56 -9.93 7.60
C GLY A 279 -20.54 -10.41 6.55
N VAL A 280 -20.94 -10.72 5.31
CA VAL A 280 -19.99 -11.12 4.24
C VAL A 280 -20.07 -10.24 2.97
N TYR A 281 -19.00 -10.21 2.18
CA TYR A 281 -18.99 -9.50 0.89
C TYR A 281 -19.97 -10.11 -0.11
N GLY A 282 -20.07 -11.42 -0.12
CA GLY A 282 -20.87 -12.21 -1.04
C GLY A 282 -20.04 -13.25 -1.78
N VAL A 283 -20.51 -14.48 -1.67
CA VAL A 283 -19.96 -15.73 -2.20
C VAL A 283 -21.08 -16.45 -2.95
N PRO A 284 -20.82 -17.06 -4.14
CA PRO A 284 -21.82 -17.84 -4.85
C PRO A 284 -22.13 -19.16 -4.12
N GLU A 285 -23.40 -19.49 -4.00
CA GLU A 285 -23.89 -20.76 -3.47
C GLU A 285 -24.15 -21.78 -4.59
N ALA A 286 -24.18 -23.07 -4.26
CA ALA A 286 -24.36 -24.17 -5.22
C ALA A 286 -25.74 -24.21 -5.92
N ASN A 287 -26.70 -23.45 -5.41
CA ASN A 287 -28.04 -23.21 -5.96
C ASN A 287 -28.07 -22.04 -6.98
N GLY A 288 -26.96 -21.31 -7.16
CA GLY A 288 -26.87 -20.12 -8.00
C GLY A 288 -27.26 -18.80 -7.33
N THR A 289 -27.69 -18.80 -6.06
CA THR A 289 -27.87 -17.56 -5.29
C THR A 289 -26.56 -17.03 -4.71
N TRP A 290 -26.59 -15.80 -4.23
CA TRP A 290 -25.43 -15.09 -3.68
C TRP A 290 -25.75 -14.57 -2.28
N THR A 291 -24.79 -14.72 -1.38
CA THR A 291 -24.79 -14.13 -0.03
C THR A 291 -24.31 -12.67 -0.05
N GLY A 292 -24.30 -12.01 1.10
CA GLY A 292 -23.60 -10.75 1.33
C GLY A 292 -24.14 -9.54 0.57
N MET A 293 -23.28 -8.51 0.46
CA MET A 293 -23.58 -7.27 -0.26
C MET A 293 -23.95 -7.54 -1.72
N VAL A 294 -23.29 -8.50 -2.38
CA VAL A 294 -23.64 -8.94 -3.74
C VAL A 294 -25.08 -9.49 -3.79
N GLY A 295 -25.47 -10.33 -2.83
CA GLY A 295 -26.84 -10.82 -2.69
C GLY A 295 -27.87 -9.72 -2.40
N GLU A 296 -27.52 -8.72 -1.58
CA GLU A 296 -28.40 -7.57 -1.31
C GLU A 296 -28.63 -6.70 -2.56
N LEU A 297 -27.62 -6.49 -3.41
CA LEU A 297 -27.76 -5.80 -4.70
C LEU A 297 -28.62 -6.59 -5.69
N ILE A 298 -28.38 -7.90 -5.85
CA ILE A 298 -29.15 -8.79 -6.74
C ILE A 298 -30.63 -8.84 -6.33
N ALA A 299 -30.89 -8.80 -5.02
CA ALA A 299 -32.25 -8.74 -4.46
C ALA A 299 -32.84 -7.32 -4.37
N ARG A 300 -32.15 -6.30 -4.91
CA ARG A 300 -32.51 -4.86 -4.85
C ARG A 300 -32.90 -4.37 -3.43
N LYS A 301 -32.21 -4.89 -2.40
CA LYS A 301 -32.34 -4.48 -0.99
C LYS A 301 -31.48 -3.25 -0.65
N ALA A 302 -30.53 -2.95 -1.52
CA ALA A 302 -29.67 -1.78 -1.53
C ALA A 302 -29.43 -1.34 -2.97
N ASP A 303 -29.17 -0.05 -3.17
CA ASP A 303 -28.97 0.57 -4.49
C ASP A 303 -27.48 0.64 -4.85
N LEU A 304 -26.59 0.68 -3.84
CA LEU A 304 -25.13 0.72 -3.96
C LEU A 304 -24.46 -0.17 -2.90
N ALA A 305 -23.32 -0.77 -3.21
CA ALA A 305 -22.42 -1.41 -2.25
C ALA A 305 -21.08 -0.67 -2.21
N VAL A 306 -20.73 -0.08 -1.06
CA VAL A 306 -19.51 0.72 -0.88
C VAL A 306 -18.68 0.16 0.28
N ALA A 307 -17.60 -0.54 -0.06
CA ALA A 307 -16.69 -1.22 0.86
C ALA A 307 -15.35 -1.52 0.15
N GLY A 308 -14.45 -2.27 0.78
CA GLY A 308 -13.33 -2.97 0.12
C GLY A 308 -13.79 -4.11 -0.81
N LEU A 309 -14.73 -3.84 -1.71
CA LEU A 309 -15.35 -4.85 -2.56
C LEU A 309 -14.48 -5.10 -3.81
N THR A 310 -13.65 -6.15 -3.76
CA THR A 310 -12.80 -6.54 -4.90
C THR A 310 -13.66 -6.82 -6.15
N ILE A 311 -13.37 -6.14 -7.26
CA ILE A 311 -13.96 -6.42 -8.58
C ILE A 311 -13.46 -7.80 -9.05
N THR A 312 -14.37 -8.69 -9.44
CA THR A 312 -14.04 -10.03 -9.98
C THR A 312 -15.02 -10.45 -11.08
N ALA A 313 -14.53 -11.22 -12.06
CA ALA A 313 -15.30 -11.72 -13.20
C ALA A 313 -16.40 -12.76 -12.84
N GLU A 314 -16.57 -13.10 -11.56
CA GLU A 314 -17.73 -13.86 -11.05
C GLU A 314 -18.81 -12.90 -10.53
N ARG A 315 -18.43 -11.80 -9.88
CA ARG A 315 -19.36 -10.76 -9.40
C ARG A 315 -19.87 -9.88 -10.55
N GLU A 316 -19.00 -9.52 -11.49
CA GLU A 316 -19.33 -8.69 -12.67
C GLU A 316 -20.37 -9.33 -13.60
N LYS A 317 -20.64 -10.64 -13.46
CA LYS A 317 -21.73 -11.34 -14.16
C LYS A 317 -23.12 -11.16 -13.53
N VAL A 318 -23.18 -10.64 -12.30
CA VAL A 318 -24.41 -10.60 -11.48
C VAL A 318 -24.67 -9.25 -10.82
N ILE A 319 -23.67 -8.37 -10.76
CA ILE A 319 -23.74 -6.96 -10.38
C ILE A 319 -22.85 -6.13 -11.30
N ASP A 320 -23.24 -4.88 -11.57
CA ASP A 320 -22.38 -3.91 -12.25
C ASP A 320 -21.35 -3.33 -11.26
N PHE A 321 -20.22 -2.86 -11.77
CA PHE A 321 -19.21 -2.13 -11.00
C PHE A 321 -18.91 -0.77 -11.63
N SER A 322 -18.52 0.20 -10.79
CA SER A 322 -17.85 1.42 -11.23
C SER A 322 -16.39 1.17 -11.65
N LYS A 323 -15.74 2.18 -12.23
CA LYS A 323 -14.27 2.27 -12.26
C LYS A 323 -13.68 2.04 -10.86
N PRO A 324 -12.51 1.40 -10.75
CA PRO A 324 -11.89 1.13 -9.46
C PRO A 324 -11.39 2.43 -8.82
N PHE A 325 -11.92 2.77 -7.64
CA PHE A 325 -11.50 3.97 -6.88
C PHE A 325 -10.16 3.76 -6.14
N MET A 326 -9.70 2.51 -6.02
CA MET A 326 -8.43 2.16 -5.38
C MET A 326 -7.84 0.91 -6.04
N THR A 327 -6.59 0.98 -6.47
CA THR A 327 -5.84 -0.16 -7.00
C THR A 327 -5.02 -0.86 -5.92
N LEU A 328 -4.90 -2.18 -6.03
CA LEU A 328 -4.34 -3.07 -5.01
C LEU A 328 -3.90 -4.41 -5.62
N GLY A 329 -3.38 -5.31 -4.79
CA GLY A 329 -3.15 -6.71 -5.14
C GLY A 329 -3.00 -7.56 -3.89
N ILE A 330 -2.98 -8.89 -4.03
CA ILE A 330 -2.61 -9.80 -2.95
C ILE A 330 -1.13 -9.55 -2.60
N SER A 331 -0.84 -9.49 -1.31
CA SER A 331 0.49 -9.28 -0.74
C SER A 331 0.73 -10.28 0.41
N ILE A 332 2.00 -10.55 0.72
CA ILE A 332 2.37 -11.45 1.81
C ILE A 332 2.66 -10.61 3.05
N LEU A 333 1.91 -10.85 4.13
CA LEU A 333 2.17 -10.29 5.46
C LEU A 333 2.85 -11.34 6.34
N TYR A 334 4.00 -10.98 6.89
CA TYR A 334 4.77 -11.85 7.77
C TYR A 334 5.31 -11.06 8.97
N ARG A 335 5.83 -11.75 9.98
CA ARG A 335 6.46 -11.10 11.14
C ARG A 335 7.90 -10.68 10.84
N VAL A 336 8.34 -9.56 11.41
CA VAL A 336 9.73 -9.12 11.29
C VAL A 336 10.63 -10.04 12.10
N HIS A 337 11.51 -10.79 11.42
CA HIS A 337 12.67 -11.39 12.08
C HIS A 337 13.73 -10.31 12.27
N MET A 338 13.71 -9.68 13.45
CA MET A 338 14.83 -8.86 13.88
C MET A 338 16.06 -9.74 13.97
N GLY A 339 17.04 -9.50 13.09
CA GLY A 339 18.30 -10.23 13.04
C GLY A 339 18.94 -10.33 14.43
N ARG A 340 19.59 -11.46 14.72
CA ARG A 340 20.15 -11.75 16.05
C ARG A 340 21.00 -10.57 16.52
N ARG A 341 20.62 -9.95 17.65
CA ARG A 341 21.36 -8.80 18.22
C ARG A 341 22.87 -9.13 18.27
N PRO A 342 23.74 -8.21 17.84
CA PRO A 342 25.17 -8.44 17.78
C PRO A 342 25.68 -8.91 19.14
N GLY A 343 26.37 -10.05 19.15
CA GLY A 343 26.93 -10.60 20.38
C GLY A 343 28.15 -9.80 20.83
N TYR A 344 28.56 -9.92 22.10
CA TYR A 344 29.77 -9.27 22.61
C TYR A 344 31.05 -9.56 21.77
N PHE A 345 31.08 -10.68 21.05
CA PHE A 345 32.18 -11.07 20.16
C PHE A 345 32.00 -10.66 18.69
N SER A 346 31.05 -9.78 18.36
CA SER A 346 30.75 -9.37 16.96
C SER A 346 31.91 -8.69 16.24
N PHE A 347 32.96 -8.30 16.95
CA PHE A 347 34.22 -7.84 16.35
C PHE A 347 35.03 -8.98 15.68
N LEU A 348 34.71 -10.26 15.95
CA LEU A 348 35.34 -11.41 15.28
C LEU A 348 34.65 -11.79 13.96
N ASP A 349 33.36 -11.47 13.82
CA ASP A 349 32.50 -11.78 12.67
C ASP A 349 32.99 -11.26 11.29
N PRO A 350 33.76 -10.16 11.15
CA PRO A 350 34.30 -9.69 9.86
C PRO A 350 35.21 -10.69 9.11
N PHE A 351 35.68 -11.74 9.79
CA PHE A 351 36.42 -12.87 9.22
C PHE A 351 35.84 -14.20 9.70
N SER A 352 35.70 -15.17 8.80
CA SER A 352 35.20 -16.50 9.17
C SER A 352 36.19 -17.23 10.10
N PRO A 353 35.73 -18.19 10.94
CA PRO A 353 36.60 -18.97 11.81
C PRO A 353 37.74 -19.70 11.09
N GLY A 354 37.54 -20.06 9.81
CA GLY A 354 38.59 -20.63 8.95
C GLY A 354 39.72 -19.65 8.67
N VAL A 355 39.42 -18.37 8.39
CA VAL A 355 40.43 -17.32 8.20
C VAL A 355 41.22 -17.13 9.50
N TRP A 356 40.56 -17.02 10.65
CA TRP A 356 41.23 -16.92 11.96
C TRP A 356 42.19 -18.10 12.23
N LEU A 357 41.80 -19.32 11.85
CA LEU A 357 42.67 -20.50 11.96
C LEU A 357 43.88 -20.44 11.01
N PHE A 358 43.70 -20.03 9.76
CA PHE A 358 44.82 -19.85 8.83
C PHE A 358 45.76 -18.72 9.25
N MET A 359 45.25 -17.64 9.86
CA MET A 359 46.06 -16.57 10.43
C MET A 359 46.96 -17.07 11.57
N LEU A 360 46.44 -17.92 12.46
CA LEU A 360 47.20 -18.55 13.53
C LEU A 360 48.29 -19.49 12.99
N LEU A 361 47.97 -20.31 11.98
CA LEU A 361 48.95 -21.18 11.32
C LEU A 361 50.05 -20.38 10.60
N ALA A 362 49.71 -19.31 9.90
CA ALA A 362 50.67 -18.43 9.24
C ALA A 362 51.62 -17.75 10.24
N TYR A 363 51.08 -17.27 11.37
CA TYR A 363 51.87 -16.72 12.47
C TYR A 363 52.91 -17.73 13.03
N LEU A 364 52.49 -18.97 13.31
CA LEU A 364 53.39 -20.02 13.79
C LEU A 364 54.42 -20.43 12.74
N ALA A 365 54.02 -20.54 11.47
CA ALA A 365 54.92 -20.85 10.36
C ALA A 365 56.01 -19.78 10.18
N VAL A 366 55.63 -18.49 10.15
CA VAL A 366 56.59 -17.38 10.02
C VAL A 366 57.51 -17.29 11.24
N SER A 367 57.00 -17.52 12.45
CA SER A 367 57.81 -17.59 13.67
C SER A 367 58.88 -18.70 13.59
N CYS A 368 58.51 -19.87 13.06
CA CYS A 368 59.41 -21.01 12.85
C CYS A 368 60.46 -20.71 11.74
N VAL A 369 60.02 -20.16 10.60
CA VAL A 369 60.91 -19.78 9.50
C VAL A 369 61.91 -18.70 9.94
N LEU A 370 61.48 -17.68 10.68
CA LEU A 370 62.38 -16.67 11.25
C LEU A 370 63.42 -17.30 12.18
N PHE A 371 63.00 -18.19 13.09
CA PHE A 371 63.93 -18.89 13.99
C PHE A 371 64.97 -19.72 13.22
N LEU A 372 64.54 -20.50 12.21
CA LEU A 372 65.43 -21.32 11.39
C LEU A 372 66.39 -20.47 10.55
N VAL A 373 65.87 -19.48 9.81
CA VAL A 373 66.66 -18.61 8.92
C VAL A 373 67.65 -17.76 9.72
N ALA A 374 67.25 -17.23 10.87
CA ALA A 374 68.15 -16.45 11.74
C ALA A 374 69.24 -17.32 12.38
N ARG A 375 68.99 -18.62 12.62
CA ARG A 375 70.02 -19.55 13.12
C ARG A 375 71.01 -19.97 12.04
N LEU A 376 70.50 -20.27 10.83
CA LEU A 376 71.30 -20.71 9.69
C LEU A 376 72.13 -19.58 9.05
N THR A 377 71.66 -18.33 9.09
CA THR A 377 72.35 -17.22 8.44
C THR A 377 73.46 -16.64 9.34
N PRO A 378 74.75 -16.69 8.95
CA PRO A 378 75.84 -16.21 9.80
C PRO A 378 75.75 -14.71 10.10
N TYR A 379 75.15 -13.92 9.21
CA TYR A 379 75.03 -12.46 9.33
C TYR A 379 74.06 -11.97 10.43
N GLU A 380 73.28 -12.83 11.09
CA GLU A 380 72.51 -12.46 12.30
C GLU A 380 73.32 -12.61 13.60
N TRP A 381 74.43 -13.34 13.57
CA TRP A 381 75.28 -13.55 14.74
C TRP A 381 76.25 -12.37 14.89
N TYR A 382 76.13 -11.62 15.98
CA TYR A 382 76.95 -10.44 16.23
C TYR A 382 77.60 -10.47 17.62
N THR A 383 78.74 -9.78 17.75
CA THR A 383 79.42 -9.61 19.04
C THR A 383 78.76 -8.45 19.81
N PRO A 384 78.24 -8.66 21.03
CA PRO A 384 77.51 -7.62 21.77
C PRO A 384 78.42 -6.49 22.29
N HIS A 385 79.73 -6.72 22.37
CA HIS A 385 80.72 -5.76 22.88
C HIS A 385 81.94 -5.69 21.93
N PRO A 386 81.97 -4.76 20.96
CA PRO A 386 83.06 -4.67 19.98
C PRO A 386 84.41 -4.26 20.60
N CYS A 387 84.41 -3.59 21.76
CA CYS A 387 85.62 -3.06 22.41
C CYS A 387 86.44 -4.11 23.19
N ALA A 388 86.01 -5.37 23.25
CA ALA A 388 86.65 -6.44 24.03
C ALA A 388 87.53 -7.36 23.15
N GLN A 389 88.43 -6.77 22.36
CA GLN A 389 89.31 -7.54 21.47
C GLN A 389 90.22 -8.51 22.25
N GLY A 390 90.10 -9.81 21.96
CA GLY A 390 91.13 -10.81 22.27
C GLY A 390 90.77 -11.96 23.22
N ARG A 391 89.63 -11.97 23.94
CA ARG A 391 89.31 -13.07 24.89
C ARG A 391 87.88 -13.64 24.93
N CYS A 392 86.92 -13.12 24.16
CA CYS A 392 85.55 -13.67 24.13
C CYS A 392 85.01 -13.79 22.69
N ASN A 393 85.08 -14.99 22.09
CA ASN A 393 84.39 -15.32 20.83
C ASN A 393 82.88 -15.59 21.07
N LEU A 394 82.21 -14.68 21.77
CA LEU A 394 80.79 -14.82 22.14
C LEU A 394 79.89 -14.18 21.08
N LEU A 395 79.58 -14.94 20.03
CA LEU A 395 78.58 -14.57 19.04
C LEU A 395 77.18 -14.74 19.64
N VAL A 396 76.38 -13.69 19.62
CA VAL A 396 75.01 -13.68 20.15
C VAL A 396 74.01 -13.49 19.00
N ASN A 397 72.90 -14.22 19.09
CA ASN A 397 71.79 -14.15 18.14
C ASN A 397 70.54 -13.69 18.88
N GLN A 398 69.87 -12.64 18.39
CA GLN A 398 68.66 -12.08 19.02
C GLN A 398 67.42 -12.98 18.85
N TYR A 399 67.41 -13.90 17.89
CA TYR A 399 66.30 -14.83 17.64
C TYR A 399 66.45 -16.09 18.52
N SER A 400 65.91 -16.00 19.74
CA SER A 400 65.45 -17.15 20.53
C SER A 400 64.09 -17.64 20.03
N LEU A 401 63.60 -18.80 20.47
CA LEU A 401 62.27 -19.28 20.07
C LEU A 401 61.16 -18.30 20.50
N GLY A 402 61.20 -17.82 21.76
CA GLY A 402 60.26 -16.81 22.26
C GLY A 402 60.36 -15.47 21.52
N ASN A 403 61.58 -15.00 21.22
CA ASN A 403 61.79 -13.76 20.47
C ASN A 403 61.31 -13.89 19.02
N SER A 404 61.37 -15.08 18.43
CA SER A 404 60.89 -15.37 17.07
C SER A 404 59.37 -15.48 16.99
N LEU A 405 58.70 -15.82 18.10
CA LEU A 405 57.25 -15.72 18.25
C LEU A 405 56.82 -14.26 18.54
N TRP A 406 57.59 -13.52 19.33
CA TRP A 406 57.28 -12.12 19.68
C TRP A 406 57.43 -11.16 18.48
N PHE A 407 58.43 -11.37 17.61
CA PHE A 407 58.66 -10.49 16.46
C PHE A 407 57.43 -10.38 15.53
N PRO A 408 56.76 -11.48 15.10
CA PRO A 408 55.54 -11.38 14.30
C PRO A 408 54.36 -10.67 14.98
N VAL A 409 54.21 -10.75 16.31
CA VAL A 409 53.15 -10.03 17.07
C VAL A 409 53.29 -8.52 16.90
N GLY A 410 54.53 -8.00 16.90
CA GLY A 410 54.81 -6.59 16.64
C GLY A 410 54.36 -6.09 15.26
N GLY A 411 54.21 -7.00 14.28
CA GLY A 411 53.60 -6.72 12.98
C GLY A 411 52.09 -6.57 13.07
N PHE A 412 51.39 -7.47 13.77
CA PHE A 412 49.94 -7.38 13.98
C PHE A 412 49.53 -6.16 14.81
N MET A 413 50.31 -5.80 15.84
CA MET A 413 50.02 -4.65 16.69
C MET A 413 50.43 -3.30 16.05
N GLN A 414 51.05 -3.31 14.86
CA GLN A 414 51.57 -2.14 14.13
C GLN A 414 52.60 -1.27 14.91
N GLN A 415 53.07 -1.74 16.07
CA GLN A 415 54.04 -1.03 16.92
C GLN A 415 55.50 -1.40 16.61
N GLY A 416 55.73 -2.36 15.71
CA GLY A 416 57.06 -2.89 15.42
C GLY A 416 57.59 -3.80 16.54
N SER A 417 58.90 -4.05 16.56
CA SER A 417 59.54 -4.78 17.66
C SER A 417 60.96 -4.27 17.92
N THR A 418 61.47 -4.52 19.13
CA THR A 418 62.85 -4.19 19.53
C THR A 418 63.91 -5.09 18.89
N ILE A 419 63.49 -6.14 18.17
CA ILE A 419 64.36 -7.09 17.47
C ILE A 419 64.44 -6.66 16.00
N ALA A 420 65.61 -6.20 15.56
CA ALA A 420 65.83 -5.70 14.20
C ALA A 420 66.62 -6.73 13.36
N PRO A 421 66.05 -7.28 12.28
CA PRO A 421 66.77 -8.23 11.42
C PRO A 421 67.96 -7.55 10.73
N ARG A 422 69.16 -8.16 10.87
CA ARG A 422 70.41 -7.67 10.26
C ARG A 422 70.65 -8.28 8.89
N ALA A 423 70.38 -9.57 8.73
CA ALA A 423 70.66 -10.30 7.50
C ALA A 423 69.64 -9.98 6.39
N LEU A 424 70.03 -10.16 5.13
CA LEU A 424 69.11 -9.99 4.00
C LEU A 424 67.99 -11.03 4.01
N SER A 425 68.30 -12.29 4.37
CA SER A 425 67.35 -13.40 4.43
C SER A 425 66.21 -13.16 5.43
N THR A 426 66.54 -12.77 6.66
CA THR A 426 65.57 -12.41 7.70
C THR A 426 64.78 -11.16 7.33
N ARG A 427 65.42 -10.14 6.75
CA ARG A 427 64.74 -8.94 6.23
C ARG A 427 63.71 -9.27 5.14
N CYS A 428 64.00 -10.20 4.23
CA CYS A 428 63.04 -10.64 3.22
C CYS A 428 61.82 -11.32 3.86
N VAL A 429 62.02 -12.24 4.82
CA VAL A 429 60.90 -12.89 5.54
C VAL A 429 60.06 -11.86 6.30
N SER A 430 60.71 -10.94 7.02
CA SER A 430 60.03 -9.86 7.77
C SER A 430 59.28 -8.87 6.85
N GLY A 431 59.83 -8.55 5.69
CA GLY A 431 59.18 -7.67 4.71
C GLY A 431 57.93 -8.29 4.09
N VAL A 432 57.98 -9.58 3.74
CA VAL A 432 56.80 -10.34 3.29
C VAL A 432 55.76 -10.45 4.40
N TRP A 433 56.19 -10.69 5.65
CA TRP A 433 55.29 -10.70 6.80
C TRP A 433 54.59 -9.36 7.01
N TRP A 434 55.33 -8.24 6.98
CA TRP A 434 54.74 -6.91 7.15
C TRP A 434 53.75 -6.54 6.04
N ALA A 435 54.04 -6.91 4.78
CA ALA A 435 53.09 -6.74 3.68
C ALA A 435 51.80 -7.57 3.89
N PHE A 436 51.94 -8.82 4.33
CA PHE A 436 50.80 -9.69 4.67
C PHE A 436 49.97 -9.13 5.83
N THR A 437 50.60 -8.71 6.94
CA THR A 437 49.87 -8.14 8.08
C THR A 437 49.17 -6.83 7.73
N LEU A 438 49.77 -6.00 6.86
CA LEU A 438 49.12 -4.77 6.38
C LEU A 438 47.84 -5.09 5.60
N ILE A 439 47.93 -5.98 4.61
CA ILE A 439 46.77 -6.39 3.79
C ILE A 439 45.64 -6.95 4.66
N ILE A 440 45.96 -7.85 5.60
CA ILE A 440 44.96 -8.46 6.48
C ILE A 440 44.31 -7.41 7.40
N ILE A 441 45.08 -6.51 8.02
CA ILE A 441 44.51 -5.49 8.92
C ILE A 441 43.65 -4.50 8.12
N SER A 442 44.07 -4.07 6.92
CA SER A 442 43.26 -3.22 6.05
C SER A 442 41.96 -3.90 5.58
N SER A 443 42.00 -5.20 5.27
CA SER A 443 40.81 -5.97 4.94
C SER A 443 39.87 -6.11 6.14
N TYR A 444 40.41 -6.37 7.34
CA TYR A 444 39.62 -6.43 8.58
C TYR A 444 38.93 -5.10 8.88
N THR A 445 39.63 -3.97 8.79
CA THR A 445 39.02 -2.65 9.06
C THR A 445 37.96 -2.27 8.02
N ALA A 446 38.15 -2.64 6.76
CA ALA A 446 37.15 -2.45 5.71
C ALA A 446 35.89 -3.31 5.94
N ASN A 447 36.06 -4.61 6.21
CA ASN A 447 34.93 -5.52 6.48
C ASN A 447 34.19 -5.13 7.76
N LEU A 448 34.90 -4.77 8.83
CA LEU A 448 34.31 -4.30 10.08
C LEU A 448 33.50 -3.01 9.87
N ALA A 449 34.01 -2.06 9.10
CA ALA A 449 33.28 -0.84 8.78
C ALA A 449 31.99 -1.13 7.98
N ALA A 450 32.04 -2.03 6.99
CA ALA A 450 30.87 -2.43 6.19
C ALA A 450 29.83 -3.22 7.01
N PHE A 451 30.27 -4.08 7.91
CA PHE A 451 29.39 -4.84 8.81
C PHE A 451 28.68 -3.92 9.82
N LEU A 452 29.38 -2.91 10.34
CA LEU A 452 28.83 -1.94 11.28
C LEU A 452 27.85 -0.93 10.64
N THR A 453 27.93 -0.69 9.33
CA THR A 453 26.98 0.18 8.61
C THR A 453 25.76 -0.56 8.06
N VAL A 454 25.83 -1.88 7.84
CA VAL A 454 24.77 -2.66 7.19
C VAL A 454 24.25 -3.78 8.09
N GLN A 455 23.41 -3.43 9.07
CA GLN A 455 22.54 -4.39 9.73
C GLN A 455 21.43 -4.83 8.77
N ARG A 456 21.62 -5.96 8.09
CA ARG A 456 20.56 -6.58 7.28
C ARG A 456 19.50 -7.21 8.20
N MET A 457 18.24 -7.11 7.79
CA MET A 457 17.20 -7.97 8.36
C MET A 457 17.22 -9.30 7.59
N ASP A 458 17.41 -10.41 8.30
CA ASP A 458 17.37 -11.75 7.71
C ASP A 458 15.90 -12.13 7.42
N VAL A 459 15.40 -11.75 6.24
CA VAL A 459 14.09 -12.20 5.76
C VAL A 459 14.25 -13.59 5.16
N PRO A 460 13.57 -14.64 5.66
CA PRO A 460 13.80 -16.02 5.22
C PRO A 460 13.15 -16.38 3.87
N ILE A 461 12.47 -15.42 3.24
CA ILE A 461 11.68 -15.54 2.01
C ILE A 461 11.73 -14.17 1.32
N GLU A 462 12.13 -14.10 0.05
CA GLU A 462 12.08 -12.85 -0.73
C GLU A 462 10.89 -12.83 -1.71
N SER A 463 10.52 -13.99 -2.25
CA SER A 463 9.48 -14.16 -3.28
C SER A 463 8.33 -15.09 -2.87
N VAL A 464 7.30 -15.17 -3.72
CA VAL A 464 6.17 -16.10 -3.54
C VAL A 464 6.54 -17.55 -3.92
N ASP A 465 7.48 -17.73 -4.85
CA ASP A 465 7.97 -19.04 -5.25
C ASP A 465 8.81 -19.67 -4.12
N ASP A 466 9.64 -18.89 -3.41
CA ASP A 466 10.33 -19.33 -2.19
C ASP A 466 9.34 -19.85 -1.14
N LEU A 467 8.22 -19.14 -0.92
CA LEU A 467 7.16 -19.51 0.01
C LEU A 467 6.46 -20.82 -0.40
N ALA A 468 6.33 -21.07 -1.70
CA ALA A 468 5.64 -22.24 -2.27
C ALA A 468 6.52 -23.49 -2.38
N ASP A 469 7.83 -23.32 -2.53
CA ASP A 469 8.81 -24.42 -2.61
C ASP A 469 9.18 -24.99 -1.22
N GLN A 470 8.89 -24.24 -0.14
CA GLN A 470 9.10 -24.63 1.25
C GLN A 470 7.81 -25.04 1.99
N THR A 471 7.95 -25.75 3.12
CA THR A 471 6.80 -26.18 3.97
C THR A 471 7.00 -25.94 5.47
N ALA A 472 8.01 -25.15 5.87
CA ALA A 472 8.36 -24.86 7.27
C ALA A 472 7.60 -23.64 7.84
N ILE A 473 7.24 -22.71 6.97
CA ILE A 473 6.35 -21.57 7.22
C ILE A 473 5.00 -21.92 6.62
N GLU A 474 3.95 -21.91 7.44
CA GLU A 474 2.57 -22.10 6.99
C GLU A 474 2.05 -20.83 6.30
N TYR A 475 1.09 -20.96 5.40
CA TYR A 475 0.48 -19.81 4.74
C TYR A 475 -0.97 -20.05 4.36
N GLY A 476 -1.77 -18.98 4.32
CA GLY A 476 -3.22 -19.05 4.12
C GLY A 476 -3.89 -17.69 3.89
N THR A 477 -5.18 -17.71 3.56
CA THR A 477 -6.04 -16.53 3.30
C THR A 477 -7.24 -16.48 4.26
N ILE A 478 -8.05 -15.43 4.16
CA ILE A 478 -9.41 -15.42 4.70
C ILE A 478 -10.27 -16.44 3.95
N HIS A 479 -11.08 -17.21 4.68
CA HIS A 479 -12.02 -18.19 4.14
C HIS A 479 -13.20 -17.48 3.44
N GLY A 480 -13.50 -17.85 2.19
CA GLY A 480 -14.54 -17.20 1.37
C GLY A 480 -14.16 -15.83 0.80
N GLY A 481 -12.90 -15.38 1.01
CA GLY A 481 -12.40 -14.12 0.46
C GLY A 481 -12.03 -14.19 -1.03
N SER A 482 -11.92 -13.04 -1.69
CA SER A 482 -11.48 -12.91 -3.10
C SER A 482 -10.07 -13.45 -3.36
N SER A 483 -9.21 -13.46 -2.34
CA SER A 483 -7.89 -14.13 -2.40
C SER A 483 -8.00 -15.66 -2.43
N MET A 484 -8.99 -16.24 -1.74
CA MET A 484 -9.19 -17.70 -1.71
C MET A 484 -9.63 -18.21 -3.09
N THR A 485 -10.64 -17.57 -3.69
CA THR A 485 -11.12 -17.93 -5.03
C THR A 485 -10.09 -17.63 -6.13
N PHE A 486 -9.23 -16.62 -5.95
CA PHE A 486 -8.08 -16.38 -6.84
C PHE A 486 -7.13 -17.58 -6.89
N PHE A 487 -6.70 -18.11 -5.74
CA PHE A 487 -5.81 -19.29 -5.72
C PHE A 487 -6.51 -20.55 -6.25
N GLN A 488 -7.78 -20.76 -5.89
CA GLN A 488 -8.61 -21.87 -6.37
C GLN A 488 -8.76 -21.90 -7.90
N ASN A 489 -9.04 -20.75 -8.52
CA ASN A 489 -9.28 -20.64 -9.97
C ASN A 489 -8.00 -20.37 -10.78
N SER A 490 -6.83 -20.34 -10.13
CA SER A 490 -5.57 -19.95 -10.79
C SER A 490 -5.08 -20.98 -11.81
N ARG A 491 -4.45 -20.49 -12.88
CA ARG A 491 -3.77 -21.30 -13.91
C ARG A 491 -2.25 -21.27 -13.82
N TYR A 492 -1.68 -20.50 -12.89
CA TYR A 492 -0.23 -20.42 -12.69
C TYR A 492 0.26 -21.55 -11.78
N GLN A 493 1.34 -22.24 -12.18
CA GLN A 493 1.79 -23.48 -11.54
C GLN A 493 2.12 -23.29 -10.04
N THR A 494 2.83 -22.23 -9.66
CA THR A 494 3.11 -21.94 -8.25
C THR A 494 1.83 -21.70 -7.46
N TYR A 495 0.88 -20.92 -7.99
CA TYR A 495 -0.39 -20.64 -7.32
C TYR A 495 -1.28 -21.88 -7.19
N GLN A 496 -1.22 -22.83 -8.14
CA GLN A 496 -1.88 -24.13 -8.02
C GLN A 496 -1.22 -25.04 -6.96
N ARG A 497 0.12 -25.05 -6.87
CA ARG A 497 0.84 -25.74 -5.78
C ARG A 497 0.46 -25.17 -4.41
N MET A 498 0.42 -23.85 -4.29
CA MET A 498 -0.02 -23.14 -3.08
C MET A 498 -1.48 -23.46 -2.72
N TRP A 499 -2.40 -23.47 -3.69
CA TRP A 499 -3.79 -23.87 -3.45
C TRP A 499 -3.90 -25.29 -2.92
N ASN A 500 -3.23 -26.24 -3.56
CA ASN A 500 -3.24 -27.64 -3.15
C ASN A 500 -2.64 -27.83 -1.74
N TYR A 501 -1.59 -27.07 -1.38
CA TYR A 501 -1.07 -27.04 -0.01
C TYR A 501 -2.10 -26.49 0.98
N MET A 502 -2.66 -25.29 0.71
CA MET A 502 -3.62 -24.64 1.60
C MET A 502 -4.90 -25.48 1.81
N TYR A 503 -5.37 -26.16 0.77
CA TYR A 503 -6.57 -27.00 0.82
C TYR A 503 -6.35 -28.37 1.51
N SER A 504 -5.16 -28.96 1.39
CA SER A 504 -4.85 -30.28 2.01
C SER A 504 -4.31 -30.21 3.44
N LYS A 505 -3.79 -29.06 3.87
CA LYS A 505 -3.18 -28.88 5.19
C LYS A 505 -4.22 -28.96 6.32
N GLN A 506 -3.97 -29.86 7.29
CA GLN A 506 -4.64 -29.85 8.60
C GLN A 506 -3.62 -29.62 9.72
N PRO A 507 -3.93 -28.80 10.76
CA PRO A 507 -5.15 -27.98 10.90
C PRO A 507 -5.25 -26.89 9.81
N SER A 508 -6.45 -26.37 9.58
CA SER A 508 -6.73 -25.38 8.53
C SER A 508 -5.76 -24.19 8.59
N VAL A 509 -5.22 -23.79 7.45
CA VAL A 509 -4.48 -22.54 7.30
C VAL A 509 -5.39 -21.33 7.11
N PHE A 510 -6.60 -21.53 6.58
CA PHE A 510 -7.58 -20.45 6.39
C PHE A 510 -8.11 -19.91 7.72
N VAL A 511 -8.31 -18.60 7.79
CA VAL A 511 -8.83 -17.84 8.94
C VAL A 511 -10.19 -17.20 8.61
N LYS A 512 -10.95 -16.81 9.63
CA LYS A 512 -12.29 -16.22 9.49
C LYS A 512 -12.27 -14.69 9.40
N SER A 513 -11.31 -14.01 10.05
CA SER A 513 -11.15 -12.56 9.96
C SER A 513 -9.69 -12.14 9.77
N THR A 514 -9.51 -10.88 9.38
CA THR A 514 -8.20 -10.24 9.19
C THR A 514 -7.40 -10.20 10.50
N GLU A 515 -8.07 -9.93 11.62
CA GLU A 515 -7.49 -9.89 12.98
C GLU A 515 -6.98 -11.28 13.42
N GLU A 516 -7.74 -12.35 13.14
CA GLU A 516 -7.31 -13.73 13.41
C GLU A 516 -6.06 -14.08 12.59
N GLY A 517 -6.02 -13.70 11.31
CA GLY A 517 -4.84 -13.84 10.46
C GLY A 517 -3.61 -13.14 11.03
N ILE A 518 -3.75 -11.87 11.42
CA ILE A 518 -2.65 -11.07 12.00
C ILE A 518 -2.18 -11.66 13.35
N ALA A 519 -3.10 -12.09 14.20
CA ALA A 519 -2.77 -12.75 15.46
C ALA A 519 -2.00 -14.07 15.22
N ARG A 520 -2.34 -14.83 14.17
CA ARG A 520 -1.60 -16.04 13.77
C ARG A 520 -0.19 -15.71 13.26
N VAL A 521 -0.02 -14.66 12.44
CA VAL A 521 1.29 -14.20 11.93
C VAL A 521 2.24 -13.82 13.08
N LEU A 522 1.75 -13.12 14.09
CA LEU A 522 2.59 -12.68 15.22
C LEU A 522 3.03 -13.86 16.10
N ASN A 523 2.10 -14.76 16.42
CA ASN A 523 2.28 -15.83 17.40
C ASN A 523 2.94 -17.10 16.82
N SER A 524 3.00 -17.28 15.50
CA SER A 524 3.47 -18.53 14.86
C SER A 524 4.32 -18.30 13.61
N ASN A 525 4.91 -19.35 13.04
CA ASN A 525 5.58 -19.30 11.74
C ASN A 525 4.52 -19.38 10.61
N TYR A 526 3.72 -18.32 10.48
CA TYR A 526 2.63 -18.22 9.51
C TYR A 526 2.73 -16.93 8.69
N ALA A 527 2.54 -17.03 7.38
CA ALA A 527 2.47 -15.93 6.43
C ALA A 527 1.03 -15.77 5.92
N PHE A 528 0.45 -14.58 6.09
CA PHE A 528 -0.93 -14.31 5.74
C PHE A 528 -1.00 -13.60 4.39
N LEU A 529 -1.73 -14.17 3.43
CA LEU A 529 -1.92 -13.56 2.12
C LEU A 529 -3.21 -12.73 2.13
N LEU A 530 -3.05 -11.41 2.08
CA LEU A 530 -4.14 -10.43 2.17
C LEU A 530 -3.92 -9.27 1.18
N GLU A 531 -4.97 -8.49 0.93
CA GLU A 531 -4.91 -7.33 0.02
C GLU A 531 -3.94 -6.25 0.56
N SER A 532 -3.16 -5.66 -0.35
CA SER A 532 -2.01 -4.79 -0.03
C SER A 532 -2.36 -3.54 0.77
N THR A 533 -3.58 -3.04 0.60
CA THR A 533 -4.18 -1.95 1.38
C THR A 533 -4.27 -2.31 2.86
N MET A 534 -4.68 -3.54 3.18
CA MET A 534 -4.73 -4.05 4.55
C MET A 534 -3.32 -4.25 5.10
N ASN A 535 -2.41 -4.83 4.31
CA ASN A 535 -1.01 -5.00 4.69
C ASN A 535 -0.39 -3.65 5.10
N GLU A 536 -0.55 -2.61 4.27
CA GLU A 536 -0.11 -1.25 4.56
C GLU A 536 -0.74 -0.70 5.85
N TYR A 537 -2.05 -0.87 6.03
CA TYR A 537 -2.80 -0.37 7.19
C TYR A 537 -2.29 -0.94 8.53
N TYR A 538 -2.14 -2.27 8.60
CA TYR A 538 -1.73 -2.97 9.83
C TYR A 538 -0.22 -2.87 10.06
N ARG A 539 0.63 -2.86 9.02
CA ARG A 539 2.08 -2.63 9.12
C ARG A 539 2.39 -1.27 9.76
N GLN A 540 1.67 -0.21 9.39
CA GLN A 540 1.85 1.11 10.03
C GLN A 540 1.46 1.12 11.53
N ARG A 541 0.58 0.20 11.95
CA ARG A 541 0.06 0.13 13.32
C ARG A 541 0.83 -0.84 14.22
N ASN A 542 1.46 -1.87 13.65
CA ASN A 542 2.22 -2.87 14.38
C ASN A 542 3.56 -3.17 13.68
N CYS A 543 4.63 -2.67 14.28
CA CYS A 543 5.99 -2.67 13.72
C CYS A 543 6.69 -4.05 13.78
N ASN A 544 6.02 -5.05 14.35
CA ASN A 544 6.45 -6.44 14.31
C ASN A 544 5.98 -7.15 13.02
N LEU A 545 5.36 -6.42 12.07
CA LEU A 545 4.91 -6.92 10.77
C LEU A 545 5.71 -6.31 9.61
N THR A 546 5.93 -7.11 8.58
CA THR A 546 6.56 -6.74 7.30
C THR A 546 5.77 -7.29 6.13
N GLN A 547 5.76 -6.54 5.03
CA GLN A 547 5.40 -7.06 3.73
C GLN A 547 6.58 -7.85 3.16
N ILE A 548 6.34 -9.01 2.58
CA ILE A 548 7.31 -9.76 1.77
C ILE A 548 6.89 -9.68 0.29
N GLY A 549 7.86 -9.44 -0.58
CA GLY A 549 7.67 -9.38 -2.03
C GLY A 549 6.78 -8.23 -2.53
N GLY A 550 6.51 -8.27 -3.83
CA GLY A 550 5.61 -7.34 -4.52
C GLY A 550 4.13 -7.71 -4.40
N LEU A 551 3.34 -7.22 -5.36
CA LEU A 551 1.94 -7.60 -5.55
C LEU A 551 1.88 -8.88 -6.40
N LEU A 552 1.10 -9.88 -5.98
CA LEU A 552 0.96 -11.17 -6.68
C LEU A 552 0.00 -11.11 -7.88
N ASP A 553 -0.88 -10.11 -7.88
CA ASP A 553 -1.85 -9.77 -8.92
C ASP A 553 -2.15 -8.26 -8.91
N THR A 554 -2.92 -7.79 -9.89
CA THR A 554 -3.40 -6.41 -9.97
C THR A 554 -4.93 -6.40 -9.96
N LYS A 555 -5.50 -5.78 -8.93
CA LYS A 555 -6.94 -5.70 -8.62
C LYS A 555 -7.34 -4.25 -8.32
N GLY A 556 -8.63 -4.03 -8.15
CA GLY A 556 -9.16 -2.80 -7.56
C GLY A 556 -10.45 -3.02 -6.80
N TYR A 557 -10.77 -2.07 -5.93
CA TYR A 557 -12.10 -1.93 -5.35
C TYR A 557 -12.93 -0.99 -6.20
N GLY A 558 -14.18 -1.39 -6.50
CA GLY A 558 -15.18 -0.57 -7.18
C GLY A 558 -16.46 -0.49 -6.35
N ILE A 559 -17.32 0.47 -6.67
CA ILE A 559 -18.67 0.54 -6.12
C ILE A 559 -19.53 -0.47 -6.87
N GLY A 560 -20.14 -1.41 -6.13
CA GLY A 560 -21.06 -2.40 -6.71
C GLY A 560 -22.46 -1.83 -6.86
N MET A 561 -23.16 -2.19 -7.94
CA MET A 561 -24.52 -1.71 -8.25
C MET A 561 -25.38 -2.86 -8.84
N PRO A 562 -26.73 -2.78 -8.79
CA PRO A 562 -27.58 -3.71 -9.51
C PRO A 562 -27.33 -3.63 -11.02
N VAL A 563 -27.38 -4.76 -11.74
CA VAL A 563 -27.15 -4.80 -13.19
C VAL A 563 -28.15 -3.89 -13.92
N GLY A 564 -27.63 -3.08 -14.84
CA GLY A 564 -28.40 -2.05 -15.57
C GLY A 564 -28.66 -0.80 -14.74
N SER A 565 -27.83 -0.50 -13.73
CA SER A 565 -27.96 0.72 -12.93
C SER A 565 -27.70 1.97 -13.78
N VAL A 566 -28.74 2.81 -13.94
CA VAL A 566 -28.65 4.12 -14.63
C VAL A 566 -27.65 5.08 -13.97
N PHE A 567 -27.27 4.83 -12.71
CA PHE A 567 -26.32 5.68 -11.98
C PHE A 567 -24.85 5.34 -12.27
N ARG A 568 -24.55 4.18 -12.88
CA ARG A 568 -23.16 3.69 -13.03
C ARG A 568 -22.25 4.70 -13.72
N ASP A 569 -22.72 5.28 -14.82
CA ASP A 569 -21.90 6.14 -15.68
C ASP A 569 -21.66 7.53 -15.03
N GLU A 570 -22.61 8.01 -14.21
CA GLU A 570 -22.45 9.21 -13.37
C GLU A 570 -21.45 8.98 -12.22
N PHE A 571 -21.50 7.83 -11.55
CA PHE A 571 -20.52 7.45 -10.53
C PHE A 571 -19.13 7.21 -11.10
N ASP A 572 -19.01 6.65 -12.31
CA ASP A 572 -17.74 6.54 -13.03
C ASP A 572 -17.11 7.91 -13.27
N LEU A 573 -17.89 8.88 -13.76
CA LEU A 573 -17.44 10.25 -13.98
C LEU A 573 -17.02 10.94 -12.66
N ALA A 574 -17.81 10.78 -11.59
CA ALA A 574 -17.50 11.33 -10.28
C ALA A 574 -16.24 10.70 -9.64
N ILE A 575 -16.02 9.39 -9.79
CA ILE A 575 -14.79 8.72 -9.32
C ILE A 575 -13.57 9.23 -10.10
N LEU A 576 -13.68 9.35 -11.42
CA LEU A 576 -12.61 9.93 -12.25
C LEU A 576 -12.30 11.37 -11.82
N GLN A 577 -13.32 12.21 -11.59
CA GLN A 577 -13.14 13.57 -11.08
C GLN A 577 -12.45 13.60 -9.71
N LEU A 578 -12.79 12.69 -8.78
CA LEU A 578 -12.11 12.57 -7.48
C LEU A 578 -10.66 12.08 -7.62
N GLN A 579 -10.35 11.27 -8.64
CA GLN A 579 -9.01 10.77 -8.94
C GLN A 579 -8.12 11.86 -9.56
N GLU A 580 -8.61 12.58 -10.58
CA GLU A 580 -7.91 13.71 -11.21
C GLU A 580 -7.59 14.83 -10.20
N ASN A 581 -8.56 15.18 -9.35
CA ASN A 581 -8.37 16.14 -8.26
C ASN A 581 -7.57 15.58 -7.07
N ASN A 582 -7.03 14.35 -7.16
CA ASN A 582 -6.25 13.65 -6.13
C ASN A 582 -6.97 13.53 -4.76
N ARG A 583 -8.30 13.67 -4.72
CA ARG A 583 -9.11 13.58 -3.48
C ARG A 583 -9.00 12.19 -2.87
N LEU A 584 -9.04 11.13 -3.69
CA LEU A 584 -8.93 9.75 -3.24
C LEU A 584 -7.58 9.46 -2.55
N GLU A 585 -6.47 10.04 -3.03
CA GLU A 585 -5.15 9.91 -2.40
C GLU A 585 -5.05 10.72 -1.09
N ILE A 586 -5.66 11.91 -1.04
CA ILE A 586 -5.77 12.71 0.21
C ILE A 586 -6.56 11.92 1.28
N LEU A 587 -7.68 11.30 0.89
CA LEU A 587 -8.47 10.43 1.77
C LEU A 587 -7.69 9.17 2.17
N LYS A 588 -6.94 8.54 1.25
CA LYS A 588 -6.10 7.39 1.59
C LYS A 588 -5.07 7.79 2.66
N ARG A 589 -4.33 8.89 2.47
CA ARG A 589 -3.37 9.36 3.48
C ARG A 589 -4.01 9.65 4.82
N LYS A 590 -5.19 10.29 4.86
CA LYS A 590 -5.97 10.56 6.09
C LYS A 590 -6.23 9.30 6.94
N TRP A 591 -6.53 8.17 6.31
CA TRP A 591 -6.94 6.94 7.02
C TRP A 591 -5.80 5.91 7.21
N TRP A 592 -4.81 5.89 6.31
CA TRP A 592 -3.66 5.00 6.40
C TRP A 592 -2.53 5.56 7.28
N GLU A 593 -2.13 6.82 7.05
CA GLU A 593 -1.10 7.49 7.85
C GLU A 593 -1.59 7.77 9.28
N GLY A 594 -0.64 8.00 10.21
CA GLY A 594 -0.91 8.06 11.66
C GLY A 594 -0.51 6.80 12.43
N GLY A 595 0.25 5.90 11.80
CA GLY A 595 0.89 4.77 12.46
C GLY A 595 1.79 5.16 13.65
N LYS A 596 1.88 4.28 14.65
CA LYS A 596 2.79 4.45 15.81
C LYS A 596 4.23 4.05 15.50
N CYS A 597 4.46 3.35 14.40
CA CYS A 597 5.79 2.95 13.98
C CYS A 597 6.58 4.17 13.52
N PRO A 598 7.89 4.24 13.82
CA PRO A 598 8.74 5.20 13.12
C PRO A 598 8.60 4.94 11.62
N LYS A 599 8.46 6.01 10.83
CA LYS A 599 8.73 5.92 9.40
C LYS A 599 10.20 5.49 9.23
N GLU A 600 10.56 4.93 8.08
CA GLU A 600 11.95 4.63 7.77
C GLU A 600 12.76 5.93 7.74
N GLU A 601 13.32 6.31 8.88
CA GLU A 601 14.34 7.35 8.96
C GLU A 601 15.51 6.93 8.09
N ASP A 602 16.09 7.88 7.33
CA ASP A 602 17.34 7.68 6.59
C ASP A 602 18.31 6.79 7.36
N HIS A 603 19.02 5.87 6.68
CA HIS A 603 20.10 5.05 7.26
C HIS A 603 21.36 5.88 7.63
N ARG A 604 21.18 7.03 8.27
CA ARG A 604 22.22 7.83 8.92
C ARG A 604 22.84 6.99 10.01
N ALA A 605 24.16 6.83 9.93
CA ALA A 605 24.93 6.01 10.87
C ALA A 605 24.68 6.46 12.33
N LYS A 606 23.99 5.61 13.10
CA LYS A 606 23.86 5.77 14.54
C LYS A 606 25.23 5.50 15.18
N GLY A 607 25.56 6.23 16.25
CA GLY A 607 26.84 6.05 16.95
C GLY A 607 26.99 4.62 17.47
N LEU A 608 28.21 4.07 17.44
CA LEU A 608 28.45 2.67 17.79
C LEU A 608 28.02 2.39 19.24
N GLY A 609 27.08 1.45 19.40
CA GLY A 609 26.59 1.02 20.71
C GLY A 609 27.64 0.23 21.50
N MET A 610 27.53 0.26 22.83
CA MET A 610 28.36 -0.55 23.74
C MET A 610 28.19 -2.06 23.48
N GLU A 611 27.07 -2.49 22.90
CA GLU A 611 26.85 -3.89 22.49
C GLU A 611 27.86 -4.38 21.44
N ASN A 612 28.28 -3.53 20.50
CA ASN A 612 29.24 -3.89 19.44
C ASN A 612 30.70 -3.85 19.90
N ILE A 613 31.03 -3.02 20.90
CA ILE A 613 32.41 -2.77 21.38
C ILE A 613 32.69 -3.52 22.70
N GLY A 614 31.66 -3.90 23.45
CA GLY A 614 31.76 -4.37 24.84
C GLY A 614 32.73 -5.54 25.07
N GLY A 615 32.80 -6.51 24.14
CA GLY A 615 33.72 -7.63 24.26
C GLY A 615 35.20 -7.23 24.21
N ILE A 616 35.56 -6.11 23.57
CA ILE A 616 36.93 -5.59 23.54
C ILE A 616 37.37 -5.16 24.95
N PHE A 617 36.48 -4.54 25.72
CA PHE A 617 36.74 -4.22 27.13
C PHE A 617 36.84 -5.47 28.02
N VAL A 618 36.04 -6.51 27.75
CA VAL A 618 36.14 -7.79 28.47
C VAL A 618 37.50 -8.46 28.21
N VAL A 619 37.94 -8.53 26.94
CA VAL A 619 39.25 -9.08 26.57
C VAL A 619 40.39 -8.31 27.23
N LEU A 620 40.32 -6.97 27.29
CA LEU A 620 41.30 -6.14 28.00
C LEU A 620 41.39 -6.48 29.50
N ILE A 621 40.25 -6.60 30.18
CA ILE A 621 40.19 -6.94 31.61
C ILE A 621 40.75 -8.35 31.86
N CYS A 622 40.37 -9.34 31.04
CA CYS A 622 40.91 -10.69 31.12
C CYS A 622 42.43 -10.71 30.88
N GLY A 623 42.94 -9.95 29.90
CA GLY A 623 44.37 -9.83 29.64
C GLY A 623 45.16 -9.25 30.81
N LEU A 624 44.64 -8.21 31.47
CA LEU A 624 45.25 -7.63 32.67
C LEU A 624 45.26 -8.61 33.85
N ILE A 625 44.18 -9.36 34.08
CA ILE A 625 44.12 -10.39 35.12
C ILE A 625 45.14 -11.51 34.86
N VAL A 626 45.26 -11.98 33.61
CA VAL A 626 46.26 -12.98 33.22
C VAL A 626 47.69 -12.44 33.38
N ALA A 627 47.95 -11.18 33.04
CA ALA A 627 49.27 -10.56 33.25
C ALA A 627 49.66 -10.49 34.73
N ILE A 628 48.73 -10.08 35.60
CA ILE A 628 48.94 -10.07 37.06
C ILE A 628 49.18 -11.49 37.59
N PHE A 629 48.40 -12.47 37.13
CA PHE A 629 48.56 -13.87 37.52
C PHE A 629 49.91 -14.45 37.06
N MET A 630 50.36 -14.14 35.84
CA MET A 630 51.69 -14.54 35.36
C MET A 630 52.82 -13.88 36.15
N ALA A 631 52.72 -12.59 36.47
CA ALA A 631 53.71 -11.91 37.32
C ALA A 631 53.77 -12.53 38.73
N MET A 632 52.62 -12.91 39.31
CA MET A 632 52.57 -13.66 40.56
C MET A 632 53.22 -15.05 40.46
N LEU A 633 53.02 -15.77 39.35
CA LEU A 633 53.68 -17.06 39.11
C LEU A 633 55.20 -16.90 38.91
N GLU A 634 55.65 -15.87 38.20
CA GLU A 634 57.07 -15.56 38.02
C GLU A 634 57.75 -15.19 39.35
N PHE A 635 57.08 -14.39 40.19
CA PHE A 635 57.54 -14.07 41.55
C PHE A 635 57.64 -15.33 42.42
N LEU A 636 56.60 -16.17 42.44
CA LEU A 636 56.59 -17.44 43.17
C LEU A 636 57.63 -18.46 42.64
N TRP A 637 57.85 -18.53 41.32
CA TRP A 637 58.92 -19.34 40.73
C TRP A 637 60.30 -18.84 41.18
N THR A 638 60.52 -17.52 41.07
CA THR A 638 61.80 -16.89 41.41
C THR A 638 62.15 -17.07 42.87
N LEU A 639 61.17 -16.91 43.78
CA LEU A 639 61.33 -17.25 45.20
C LEU A 639 61.67 -18.74 45.38
N ARG A 640 60.93 -19.65 44.73
CA ARG A 640 61.12 -21.11 44.89
C ARG A 640 62.43 -21.65 44.29
N HIS A 641 63.07 -20.91 43.38
CA HIS A 641 64.41 -21.20 42.86
C HIS A 641 65.52 -20.37 43.53
N SER A 642 65.18 -19.45 44.43
CA SER A 642 66.14 -18.66 45.20
C SER A 642 66.46 -19.35 46.52
N GLU A 643 67.34 -20.34 46.50
CA GLU A 643 67.87 -20.97 47.71
C GLU A 643 68.71 -19.97 48.54
N ALA A 644 68.06 -19.18 49.41
CA ALA A 644 68.48 -18.83 50.79
C ALA A 644 67.81 -17.56 51.36
N THR A 645 66.57 -17.67 51.86
CA THR A 645 65.99 -16.74 52.86
C THR A 645 64.91 -17.41 53.72
N GLU A 646 65.05 -17.38 55.04
CA GLU A 646 64.02 -17.81 56.00
C GLU A 646 63.06 -16.65 56.33
N VAL A 647 62.25 -16.22 55.36
CA VAL A 647 61.26 -15.14 55.55
C VAL A 647 59.90 -15.56 54.99
N SER A 648 58.80 -15.12 55.62
CA SER A 648 57.46 -15.49 55.19
C SER A 648 57.04 -14.78 53.90
N VAL A 649 56.49 -15.54 52.94
CA VAL A 649 56.10 -15.08 51.58
C VAL A 649 55.19 -13.84 51.62
N CYS A 650 54.29 -13.77 52.61
CA CYS A 650 53.37 -12.64 52.77
C CYS A 650 54.09 -11.33 53.14
N GLN A 651 55.18 -11.41 53.90
CA GLN A 651 55.91 -10.24 54.38
C GLN A 651 56.75 -9.58 53.28
N GLU A 652 57.40 -10.39 52.43
CA GLU A 652 58.21 -9.90 51.31
C GLU A 652 57.34 -9.34 50.18
N MET A 653 56.20 -10.00 49.89
CA MET A 653 55.17 -9.47 49.00
C MET A 653 54.59 -8.13 49.49
N VAL A 654 54.36 -7.97 50.80
CA VAL A 654 53.87 -6.70 51.37
C VAL A 654 54.95 -5.61 51.34
N SER A 655 56.25 -5.93 51.49
CA SER A 655 57.32 -4.93 51.31
C SER A 655 57.45 -4.46 49.87
N GLU A 656 57.30 -5.33 48.87
CA GLU A 656 57.38 -4.91 47.46
C GLU A 656 56.09 -4.24 46.98
N LEU A 657 54.90 -4.67 47.43
CA LEU A 657 53.68 -3.90 47.17
C LEU A 657 53.78 -2.49 47.77
N ARG A 658 54.43 -2.35 48.93
CA ARG A 658 54.68 -1.07 49.60
C ARG A 658 55.78 -0.24 48.92
N SER A 659 56.83 -0.85 48.36
CA SER A 659 57.87 -0.15 47.59
C SER A 659 57.29 0.46 46.30
N ILE A 660 56.44 -0.31 45.61
CA ILE A 660 55.70 0.10 44.40
C ILE A 660 54.72 1.24 44.73
N ILE A 661 53.94 1.14 45.80
CA ILE A 661 53.00 2.20 46.23
C ILE A 661 53.72 3.49 46.68
N LEU A 662 54.98 3.40 47.10
CA LEU A 662 55.81 4.55 47.50
C LEU A 662 56.74 5.09 46.38
N CYS A 663 56.68 4.52 45.16
CA CYS A 663 57.42 4.98 43.99
C CYS A 663 58.93 5.21 44.23
N GLN A 664 59.63 4.26 44.87
CA GLN A 664 61.09 4.32 45.03
C GLN A 664 61.82 3.69 43.83
N ASP A 665 62.93 4.30 43.39
CA ASP A 665 63.71 3.85 42.23
C ASP A 665 64.31 2.44 42.43
N SER A 666 63.99 1.52 41.51
CA SER A 666 64.27 0.09 41.61
C SER A 666 65.70 -0.31 41.22
N VAL A 667 66.69 0.08 42.03
CA VAL A 667 68.10 -0.32 41.83
C VAL A 667 68.42 -1.64 42.54
N HIS A 668 68.24 -2.79 41.88
CA HIS A 668 68.63 -4.09 42.43
C HIS A 668 70.16 -4.35 42.34
N PRO A 669 70.90 -4.50 43.46
CA PRO A 669 72.31 -4.84 43.43
C PRO A 669 72.51 -6.34 43.15
N ARG A 670 73.00 -6.68 41.95
CA ARG A 670 73.24 -8.06 41.50
C ARG A 670 74.36 -8.74 42.33
N ARG A 671 74.00 -9.44 43.41
CA ARG A 671 74.93 -10.20 44.28
C ARG A 671 75.80 -11.16 43.45
N ARG A 672 77.13 -11.03 43.56
CA ARG A 672 78.09 -12.02 43.02
C ARG A 672 78.01 -13.30 43.84
N ARG A 673 78.04 -14.47 43.18
CA ARG A 673 78.31 -15.75 43.87
C ARG A 673 79.74 -15.73 44.42
N ALA A 674 79.90 -16.05 45.71
CA ALA A 674 81.20 -16.30 46.31
C ALA A 674 81.63 -17.75 46.05
N GLY A 675 82.91 -17.99 45.76
CA GLY A 675 83.39 -19.35 45.47
C GLY A 675 84.74 -19.43 44.75
N LEU A 676 85.81 -18.94 45.39
CA LEU A 676 87.23 -19.28 45.16
C LEU A 676 88.09 -18.60 46.28
N PRO A 677 89.12 -19.26 46.84
CA PRO A 677 89.93 -18.71 47.93
C PRO A 677 91.08 -17.81 47.44
N PRO A 678 91.68 -16.97 48.32
CA PRO A 678 92.71 -15.99 47.94
C PRO A 678 94.15 -16.56 48.00
N PRO A 679 95.05 -16.15 47.07
CA PRO A 679 96.50 -16.22 47.25
C PRO A 679 97.06 -15.00 48.03
N GLN A 680 98.26 -15.16 48.59
CA GLN A 680 99.01 -14.11 49.32
C GLN A 680 100.03 -13.35 48.42
N PRO A 681 100.55 -12.17 48.85
CA PRO A 681 101.31 -11.26 47.98
C PRO A 681 102.84 -11.40 48.03
N PRO A 682 103.53 -10.87 47.00
CA PRO A 682 104.68 -9.96 47.17
C PRO A 682 104.41 -8.59 46.48
N ILE A 683 104.69 -7.43 47.09
CA ILE A 683 105.97 -6.67 47.13
C ILE A 683 106.22 -5.84 45.83
N PRO A 684 106.71 -4.57 45.90
CA PRO A 684 106.43 -3.54 44.89
C PRO A 684 107.65 -3.12 44.03
N GLU A 685 107.58 -1.91 43.46
CA GLU A 685 108.54 -1.27 42.53
C GLU A 685 108.43 -1.75 41.06
N GLU A 686 108.81 -0.98 40.03
CA GLU A 686 109.60 0.27 40.01
C GLU A 686 109.01 1.35 39.07
N GLN A 687 109.78 2.40 38.79
CA GLN A 687 109.33 3.72 38.34
C GLN A 687 109.31 3.88 36.81
N ARG A 688 108.45 4.79 36.29
CA ARG A 688 108.90 5.86 35.36
C ARG A 688 107.92 7.04 35.23
N ARG A 689 108.28 8.13 35.90
CA ARG A 689 107.90 9.54 35.62
C ARG A 689 108.81 10.11 34.50
N PRO A 690 108.67 11.38 34.07
CA PRO A 690 107.47 12.16 33.72
C PRO A 690 107.66 13.02 32.43
N ARG A 691 106.61 13.75 32.00
CA ARG A 691 106.64 15.08 31.31
C ARG A 691 105.19 15.49 30.98
N GLY A 692 104.67 16.69 31.25
CA GLY A 692 105.09 17.83 32.10
C GLY A 692 103.83 18.65 32.49
N THR A 693 103.74 19.31 33.65
CA THR A 693 104.03 20.76 33.84
C THR A 693 103.57 21.62 32.65
N VAL A 694 102.59 22.53 32.80
CA VAL A 694 102.66 23.83 33.55
C VAL A 694 101.21 24.25 33.90
N THR A 695 100.75 24.45 35.15
CA THR A 695 101.00 25.52 36.16
C THR A 695 100.63 26.93 35.69
N LEU A 696 99.48 27.51 36.07
CA LEU A 696 99.21 28.49 37.17
C LEU A 696 97.84 29.17 36.83
N SER A 697 97.10 29.95 37.64
CA SER A 697 96.88 30.18 39.08
C SER A 697 95.68 31.17 39.19
N ASN A 698 95.05 31.58 40.31
CA ASN A 698 95.17 31.46 41.77
C ASN A 698 93.73 31.53 42.35
N GLY A 699 93.47 31.10 43.59
CA GLY A 699 92.10 31.09 44.18
C GLY A 699 91.86 32.09 45.33
N LYS A 700 90.61 32.52 45.50
CA LYS A 700 89.91 33.07 46.70
C LYS A 700 88.52 33.63 46.29
N LEU A 701 87.48 33.74 47.11
CA LEU A 701 86.99 32.92 48.24
C LEU A 701 85.54 33.39 48.56
N CYS A 702 84.58 32.48 48.72
CA CYS A 702 83.24 32.65 49.33
C CYS A 702 82.37 33.90 49.00
N GLY A 703 81.26 33.68 48.30
CA GLY A 703 80.09 34.58 48.22
C GLY A 703 78.92 33.82 47.57
N ALA A 704 77.68 33.97 48.08
CA ALA A 704 76.53 33.17 47.66
C ALA A 704 75.56 33.95 46.77
N GLY A 705 74.91 33.24 45.83
CA GLY A 705 73.82 33.79 45.00
C GLY A 705 73.70 33.09 43.63
N GLU A 706 72.56 32.41 43.43
CA GLU A 706 71.88 31.99 42.18
C GLU A 706 72.68 31.59 40.89
N PRO A 707 72.37 30.45 40.25
CA PRO A 707 72.88 30.10 38.92
C PRO A 707 71.96 30.57 37.78
N ASP A 708 72.54 31.05 36.67
CA ASP A 708 71.79 31.35 35.45
C ASP A 708 72.41 30.72 34.18
N GLN A 709 71.55 30.43 33.22
CA GLN A 709 71.75 30.10 31.80
C GLN A 709 73.17 29.74 31.29
N LEU A 710 73.45 28.42 31.24
CA LEU A 710 74.17 27.85 30.08
C LEU A 710 73.82 26.37 29.78
N ALA A 711 73.40 25.58 30.77
CA ALA A 711 73.18 24.14 30.61
C ALA A 711 72.00 23.74 29.69
N GLN A 712 71.04 24.63 29.43
CA GLN A 712 69.81 24.30 28.69
C GLN A 712 69.91 24.39 27.15
N ARG A 713 71.04 24.83 26.58
CA ARG A 713 71.17 25.04 25.11
C ARG A 713 71.67 23.84 24.29
N LEU A 714 71.91 22.67 24.88
CA LEU A 714 72.28 21.44 24.15
C LEU A 714 71.24 20.31 24.21
N ALA A 715 70.12 20.51 24.91
CA ALA A 715 69.04 19.52 25.01
C ALA A 715 67.97 19.64 23.89
N GLN A 716 68.13 20.56 22.94
CA GLN A 716 67.02 21.06 22.12
C GLN A 716 67.15 20.84 20.60
N GLU A 717 68.21 20.17 20.12
CA GLU A 717 68.42 19.88 18.68
C GLU A 717 68.03 18.45 18.23
N ALA A 718 67.40 17.65 19.11
CA ALA A 718 66.99 16.26 18.81
C ALA A 718 65.46 16.06 18.66
N ALA A 719 64.69 17.14 18.45
CA ALA A 719 63.22 17.10 18.52
C ALA A 719 62.52 17.80 17.32
N LEU A 720 63.07 17.66 16.10
CA LEU A 720 62.61 18.43 14.93
C LEU A 720 62.40 17.62 13.63
N VAL A 721 61.65 16.51 13.70
CA VAL A 721 60.95 15.91 12.55
C VAL A 721 59.52 15.53 12.99
N ALA A 722 58.56 15.60 12.06
CA ALA A 722 57.16 15.16 12.20
C ALA A 722 56.30 15.90 13.26
N ARG A 723 55.80 17.10 12.90
CA ARG A 723 54.54 17.63 13.45
C ARG A 723 53.36 17.10 12.62
N GLY A 724 52.31 16.65 13.31
CA GLY A 724 50.99 16.38 12.73
C GLY A 724 49.92 16.55 13.82
N CYS A 725 49.08 17.59 13.70
CA CYS A 725 48.20 18.01 14.79
C CYS A 725 46.81 17.33 14.74
N THR A 726 46.23 17.05 15.91
CA THR A 726 44.82 16.66 16.04
C THR A 726 44.17 17.29 17.27
N HIS A 727 42.84 17.38 17.23
CA HIS A 727 41.88 17.75 18.28
C HIS A 727 41.75 19.21 18.77
N ILE A 728 40.48 19.66 18.73
CA ILE A 728 39.87 20.69 19.57
C ILE A 728 38.60 20.05 20.18
N ARG A 729 38.18 20.48 21.38
CA ARG A 729 36.92 20.08 22.03
C ARG A 729 36.24 21.30 22.67
N VAL A 730 34.93 21.47 22.41
CA VAL A 730 33.82 21.60 23.39
C VAL A 730 34.01 22.64 24.53
N CYS A 731 33.14 23.65 24.72
CA CYS A 731 31.76 23.54 25.27
C CYS A 731 30.88 24.80 24.89
N PRO A 732 29.68 25.12 25.47
CA PRO A 732 28.55 25.67 24.70
C PRO A 732 27.97 27.01 25.24
N GLU A 733 26.71 27.30 24.87
CA GLU A 733 25.86 28.44 25.25
C GLU A 733 26.26 29.85 24.73
N CYS A 734 25.52 30.30 23.71
CA CYS A 734 25.11 31.70 23.63
C CYS A 734 23.70 31.79 23.00
N ARG A 735 22.84 32.68 23.51
CA ARG A 735 21.37 32.58 23.39
C ARG A 735 20.74 33.88 22.89
N ARG A 736 19.91 33.77 21.84
CA ARG A 736 18.85 34.71 21.38
C ARG A 736 19.18 36.08 20.70
N PHE A 737 18.39 36.31 19.63
CA PHE A 737 17.71 37.54 19.18
C PHE A 737 18.33 38.58 18.20
N GLN A 738 17.62 38.71 17.06
CA GLN A 738 17.22 39.91 16.29
C GLN A 738 18.27 40.84 15.63
N GLY A 739 18.07 41.12 14.33
CA GLY A 739 18.78 42.15 13.54
C GLY A 739 18.23 42.28 12.10
N LEU A 740 17.43 43.32 11.83
CA LEU A 740 16.64 43.52 10.60
C LEU A 740 17.44 43.91 9.33
N ARG A 741 16.90 43.51 8.16
CA ARG A 741 16.88 44.19 6.83
C ARG A 741 18.18 44.70 6.17
N ALA A 742 18.38 44.27 4.93
CA ALA A 742 18.59 45.16 3.77
C ALA A 742 18.04 44.51 2.47
N ARG A 743 17.88 45.28 1.38
CA ARG A 743 17.36 44.85 0.05
C ARG A 743 18.14 45.61 -1.08
N PRO A 744 17.87 45.51 -2.40
CA PRO A 744 18.75 44.79 -3.34
C PRO A 744 19.23 45.61 -4.56
N SER A 745 19.81 44.91 -5.55
CA SER A 745 20.04 45.34 -6.97
C SER A 745 21.30 46.21 -7.23
N PRO A 746 21.78 46.40 -8.49
CA PRO A 746 21.17 46.04 -9.80
C PRO A 746 22.12 45.40 -10.85
N ALA A 747 21.68 45.42 -12.13
CA ALA A 747 22.27 44.94 -13.40
C ALA A 747 22.10 43.42 -13.68
N ARG A 748 21.45 42.95 -14.77
CA ARG A 748 21.45 43.26 -16.23
C ARG A 748 22.53 42.50 -17.02
N SER A 749 22.35 42.04 -18.27
CA SER A 749 21.19 41.50 -19.05
C SER A 749 21.58 41.51 -20.54
N GLU A 750 21.45 40.40 -21.29
CA GLU A 750 21.33 40.44 -22.76
C GLU A 750 20.87 39.08 -23.33
N GLU A 751 20.48 39.09 -24.61
CA GLU A 751 19.76 38.03 -25.35
C GLU A 751 20.48 37.75 -26.70
N SER A 752 20.25 36.69 -27.48
CA SER A 752 19.12 35.74 -27.63
C SER A 752 19.67 34.31 -27.89
N LEU A 753 19.18 33.34 -28.69
CA LEU A 753 18.14 33.19 -29.74
C LEU A 753 17.73 31.68 -29.83
N GLU A 754 17.12 31.23 -30.93
CA GLU A 754 16.48 29.92 -31.10
C GLU A 754 17.32 28.87 -31.87
N TRP A 755 17.04 27.57 -31.67
CA TRP A 755 16.36 26.76 -32.71
C TRP A 755 15.85 25.39 -32.21
N GLU A 756 14.86 24.84 -32.91
CA GLU A 756 14.21 23.56 -32.58
C GLU A 756 15.01 22.32 -33.05
N LYS A 757 14.78 21.17 -32.40
CA LYS A 757 14.50 19.93 -33.14
C LYS A 757 13.79 18.85 -32.32
N THR A 758 12.64 18.40 -32.84
CA THR A 758 11.99 17.14 -32.45
C THR A 758 12.65 15.95 -33.15
N THR A 759 12.58 14.76 -32.54
CA THR A 759 12.81 13.48 -33.23
C THR A 759 11.94 12.38 -32.62
N ASN A 760 11.04 11.82 -33.43
CA ASN A 760 10.50 10.47 -33.18
C ASN A 760 11.53 9.45 -33.69
N SER A 761 11.57 8.27 -33.07
CA SER A 761 12.20 7.07 -33.65
C SER A 761 11.36 5.84 -33.32
N SER A 762 10.37 5.59 -34.19
CA SER A 762 9.79 4.26 -34.38
C SER A 762 10.62 3.52 -35.42
N GLU A 763 10.99 2.27 -35.18
CA GLU A 763 11.49 1.38 -36.23
C GLU A 763 11.01 -0.06 -35.95
N PRO A 764 10.56 -0.83 -36.98
CA PRO A 764 10.03 -2.19 -36.81
C PRO A 764 10.94 -3.28 -37.38
N GLU A 765 10.83 -4.49 -36.84
CA GLU A 765 10.78 -5.77 -37.57
C GLU A 765 10.04 -6.84 -36.74
#